data_AF-A0A8C9W832-F1
#
_entry.id   AF-A0A8C9W832-F1
#
_cell.length_a   1.000
_cell.length_b   1.000
_cell.length_c   1.000
_cell.angle_alpha   90.00
_cell.angle_beta   90.00
_cell.angle_gamma   90.00
#
_symmetry.space_group_name_H-M   'P 1'
#
loop_
_entity.id
_entity.type
_entity.pdbx_description
1 polymer ?
#
loop_
_entity_poly.entity_id
_entity_poly.type
_entity_poly.pdbx_seq_one_letter_code
_entity_poly.pdbx_strand_id
1 'polypeptide(L)'
;MQAQVSPQAWQFCWALLSPEKVPEIQYFGASALHTKISRYWGDIPAEQYDSLKTQLFAQIAHFASGSKMVLTRLCVALASLALNVMPDLWPGAVAEMVRAFQEEGVGADGRARCLALLELLTVLPEEFQTSRLPQARKGRVREALAAEWASVCPLLRQLLRQPESPGTVKARVLKCLSSWVLLDVPLSESEALVEDCFAVLTDPELFDAAVEAIVNAISHPDAQRHVSSLLKLVPQVLQRQDQLREAVQSGDMETSHGICRIAVALGENHSRVLLDQVENWHSFLALVNMIMFCTGIPGHYPVNETTSSLTLTFWYTLQDDIMSFDMEKQAAYLQVYRPVYFQLVDVLLHKAQFPTEEEYVSWSSDEKEQFRIYRVDISDTLMYVYEMLGAELLSSLYDKLGRVLTNAEQPTPWQHTEALLYGLQSIAETIDVSYSDVIPGLIGFIPRINVNNVQLADTVMFTIGALAEWLSDHPVMLSSVLPMVLQALGNPDLSVSSVSTLKKICRECKYDLIPYAANIVAVSQEVLMKQIHKSSQCMWLMQALGFLLSALPVEEILQNLHSLITPYIQQLEKLADETPNPSNKVAIIHILGLLSNLFTTLDISKKEEQSEEGVPPVKTSPSQLGPNPVVVVLQQVFALIHTILSKWLNDSQVVEAVCAIFEKSVKTLLSDFAPMVSQLSEMLGRMYSTVPQASALELTRLMVHIFASEPEHFPPIKTLFELVTSVTLSIFQQGPRDHPDIVDSFMQLQAQALKRKPDLFLSENLDVKAVYHCGKSRSAELLPHCGDVPAVGQVVQEDGKLLLKAVLKAIGGQSPRSLMEQFAEVLFCLNKHCPTLLAMWLKEALQPPDFPSPHVSAEQKDNFAEQILREHVNKRRVKEIVKEFTLVCRGLHGTEYAAGY
;
A
#
# COMPACT_ATOMS: atom_id res chain seq x y z
N MET A 1 -19.45 -18.28 22.72
CA MET A 1 -18.10 -18.12 23.34
C MET A 1 -18.08 -18.38 24.84
N GLN A 2 -19.02 -17.90 25.66
CA GLN A 2 -18.96 -18.06 27.12
C GLN A 2 -18.82 -19.52 27.60
N ALA A 3 -19.55 -20.46 26.99
CA ALA A 3 -19.46 -21.88 27.33
C ALA A 3 -18.10 -22.54 27.01
N GLN A 4 -17.41 -22.11 25.94
CA GLN A 4 -16.10 -22.68 25.56
C GLN A 4 -14.97 -22.25 26.50
N VAL A 5 -15.13 -21.09 27.15
CA VAL A 5 -14.13 -20.54 28.08
C VAL A 5 -14.33 -21.11 29.49
N SER A 6 -15.55 -21.54 29.83
CA SER A 6 -15.89 -21.94 31.19
C SER A 6 -15.15 -23.22 31.64
N PRO A 7 -14.99 -23.44 32.96
CA PRO A 7 -14.37 -24.67 33.47
C PRO A 7 -15.09 -25.96 33.05
N GLN A 8 -16.42 -25.89 32.86
CA GLN A 8 -17.24 -27.02 32.44
C GLN A 8 -16.87 -27.54 31.04
N ALA A 9 -16.19 -26.73 30.21
CA ALA A 9 -15.72 -27.14 28.90
C ALA A 9 -14.80 -28.36 28.96
N TRP A 10 -13.99 -28.52 30.01
CA TRP A 10 -13.14 -29.70 30.21
C TRP A 10 -13.91 -31.01 30.33
N GLN A 11 -15.19 -30.96 30.71
CA GLN A 11 -16.03 -32.14 30.87
C GLN A 11 -16.95 -32.36 29.67
N PHE A 12 -17.69 -31.32 29.26
CA PHE A 12 -18.68 -31.51 28.21
C PHE A 12 -18.05 -31.75 26.84
N CYS A 13 -16.83 -31.24 26.58
CA CYS A 13 -16.20 -31.39 25.26
C CYS A 13 -16.05 -32.86 24.83
N TRP A 14 -15.69 -33.75 25.75
CA TRP A 14 -15.58 -35.19 25.51
C TRP A 14 -16.94 -35.85 25.29
N ALA A 15 -17.97 -35.43 26.02
CA ALA A 15 -19.34 -35.93 25.83
C ALA A 15 -19.89 -35.54 24.44
N LEU A 16 -19.49 -34.39 23.91
CA LEU A 16 -19.88 -33.92 22.58
C LEU A 16 -19.17 -34.70 21.46
N LEU A 17 -18.04 -35.34 21.73
CA LEU A 17 -17.32 -36.21 20.78
C LEU A 17 -17.93 -37.62 20.68
N SER A 18 -19.03 -37.90 21.38
CA SER A 18 -19.73 -39.19 21.28
C SER A 18 -20.17 -39.50 19.85
N PRO A 19 -20.09 -40.76 19.38
CA PRO A 19 -20.56 -41.17 18.05
C PRO A 19 -22.07 -40.96 17.86
N GLU A 20 -22.84 -40.77 18.93
CA GLU A 20 -24.28 -40.45 18.87
C GLU A 20 -24.58 -39.02 18.39
N LYS A 21 -23.56 -38.15 18.34
CA LYS A 21 -23.70 -36.74 17.98
C LYS A 21 -23.37 -36.52 16.51
N VAL A 22 -24.03 -35.53 15.90
CA VAL A 22 -23.73 -35.11 14.52
C VAL A 22 -22.35 -34.42 14.45
N PRO A 23 -21.66 -34.46 13.29
CA PRO A 23 -20.30 -33.93 13.14
C PRO A 23 -20.11 -32.47 13.58
N GLU A 24 -21.11 -31.62 13.43
CA GLU A 24 -21.06 -30.20 13.81
C GLU A 24 -20.99 -30.04 15.34
N ILE A 25 -21.70 -30.90 16.08
CA ILE A 25 -21.67 -30.94 17.54
C ILE A 25 -20.33 -31.50 18.02
N GLN A 26 -19.85 -32.56 17.38
CA GLN A 26 -18.53 -33.15 17.66
C GLN A 26 -17.41 -32.12 17.41
N TYR A 27 -17.50 -31.36 16.32
CA TYR A 27 -16.56 -30.30 15.99
C TYR A 27 -16.52 -29.21 17.08
N PHE A 28 -17.68 -28.83 17.63
CA PHE A 28 -17.71 -27.90 18.76
C PHE A 28 -16.98 -28.47 20.00
N GLY A 29 -17.13 -29.78 20.27
CA GLY A 29 -16.37 -30.47 21.31
C GLY A 29 -14.86 -30.40 21.09
N ALA A 30 -14.38 -30.78 19.89
CA ALA A 30 -12.97 -30.69 19.53
C ALA A 30 -12.43 -29.24 19.56
N SER A 31 -13.23 -28.27 19.12
CA SER A 31 -12.86 -26.85 19.13
C SER A 31 -12.77 -26.27 20.53
N ALA A 32 -13.65 -26.70 21.44
CA ALA A 32 -13.57 -26.34 22.85
C ALA A 32 -12.29 -26.89 23.49
N LEU A 33 -11.93 -28.15 23.20
CA LEU A 33 -10.66 -28.75 23.65
C LEU A 33 -9.45 -27.95 23.18
N HIS A 34 -9.36 -27.67 21.86
CA HIS A 34 -8.29 -26.85 21.30
C HIS A 34 -8.21 -25.47 21.97
N THR A 35 -9.34 -24.79 22.15
CA THR A 35 -9.40 -23.46 22.79
C THR A 35 -8.90 -23.53 24.23
N LYS A 36 -9.28 -24.57 24.98
CA LYS A 36 -8.87 -24.74 26.37
C LYS A 36 -7.38 -25.05 26.49
N ILE A 37 -6.84 -25.93 25.64
CA ILE A 37 -5.41 -26.25 25.63
C ILE A 37 -4.57 -25.04 25.18
N SER A 38 -4.97 -24.35 24.10
CA SER A 38 -4.19 -23.24 23.52
C SER A 38 -4.24 -21.95 24.35
N ARG A 39 -5.36 -21.64 25.03
CA ARG A 39 -5.55 -20.36 25.75
C ARG A 39 -5.54 -20.48 27.26
N TYR A 40 -5.91 -21.64 27.80
CA TYR A 40 -6.11 -21.87 29.23
C TYR A 40 -5.21 -23.00 29.74
N TRP A 41 -3.98 -23.09 29.21
CA TRP A 41 -3.00 -24.10 29.60
C TRP A 41 -2.72 -24.12 31.13
N GLY A 42 -2.73 -22.94 31.76
CA GLY A 42 -2.54 -22.80 33.21
C GLY A 42 -3.65 -23.42 34.07
N ASP A 43 -4.81 -23.77 33.49
CA ASP A 43 -5.90 -24.46 34.20
C ASP A 43 -5.60 -25.96 34.40
N ILE A 44 -4.62 -26.53 33.67
CA ILE A 44 -4.36 -27.97 33.63
C ILE A 44 -3.21 -28.32 34.60
N PRO A 45 -3.45 -29.14 35.63
CA PRO A 45 -2.39 -29.63 36.51
C PRO A 45 -1.40 -30.52 35.75
N ALA A 46 -0.11 -30.45 36.11
CA ALA A 46 0.95 -31.22 35.45
C ALA A 46 0.73 -32.74 35.47
N GLU A 47 0.07 -33.27 36.51
CA GLU A 47 -0.28 -34.69 36.65
C GLU A 47 -1.29 -35.17 35.58
N GLN A 48 -2.01 -34.26 34.94
CA GLN A 48 -3.04 -34.58 33.95
C GLN A 48 -2.55 -34.51 32.50
N TYR A 49 -1.28 -34.13 32.26
CA TYR A 49 -0.76 -33.99 30.91
C TYR A 49 -0.73 -35.33 30.16
N ASP A 50 -0.26 -36.40 30.78
CA ASP A 50 -0.21 -37.73 30.15
C ASP A 50 -1.61 -38.33 29.91
N SER A 51 -2.55 -38.11 30.83
CA SER A 51 -3.92 -38.60 30.66
C SER A 51 -4.63 -37.87 29.53
N LEU A 52 -4.48 -36.54 29.43
CA LEU A 52 -5.02 -35.73 28.34
C LEU A 52 -4.39 -36.12 26.99
N LYS A 53 -3.06 -36.31 26.95
CA LYS A 53 -2.33 -36.80 25.78
C LYS A 53 -2.90 -38.14 25.29
N THR A 54 -3.04 -39.11 26.19
CA THR A 54 -3.56 -40.45 25.87
C THR A 54 -5.00 -40.40 25.34
N GLN A 55 -5.85 -39.56 25.94
CA GLN A 55 -7.23 -39.37 25.48
C GLN A 55 -7.30 -38.75 24.09
N LEU A 56 -6.46 -37.75 23.79
CA LEU A 56 -6.40 -37.14 22.46
C LEU A 56 -5.93 -38.14 21.41
N PHE A 57 -4.90 -38.95 21.68
CA PHE A 57 -4.50 -40.03 20.77
C PHE A 57 -5.63 -41.02 20.49
N ALA A 58 -6.35 -41.46 21.53
CA ALA A 58 -7.48 -42.37 21.38
C ALA A 58 -8.61 -41.77 20.54
N GLN A 59 -8.93 -40.49 20.73
CA GLN A 59 -9.95 -39.80 19.94
C GLN A 59 -9.50 -39.59 18.49
N ILE A 60 -8.24 -39.22 18.24
CA ILE A 60 -7.72 -39.09 16.87
C ILE A 60 -7.77 -40.44 16.15
N ALA A 61 -7.39 -41.54 16.82
CA ALA A 61 -7.50 -42.88 16.25
C ALA A 61 -8.96 -43.27 15.96
N HIS A 62 -9.90 -42.93 16.84
CA HIS A 62 -11.34 -43.15 16.62
C HIS A 62 -11.87 -42.35 15.42
N PHE A 63 -11.52 -41.06 15.34
CA PHE A 63 -11.94 -40.16 14.27
C PHE A 63 -11.13 -40.30 12.97
N ALA A 64 -10.12 -41.17 12.92
CA ALA A 64 -9.34 -41.45 11.70
C ALA A 64 -10.23 -41.94 10.54
N SER A 65 -11.28 -42.70 10.86
CA SER A 65 -12.31 -43.15 9.90
C SER A 65 -13.59 -42.31 9.94
N GLY A 66 -13.60 -41.22 10.71
CA GLY A 66 -14.77 -40.38 10.97
C GLY A 66 -14.79 -39.06 10.19
N SER A 67 -15.40 -38.02 10.77
CA SER A 67 -15.48 -36.70 10.14
C SER A 67 -14.10 -36.01 10.08
N LYS A 68 -13.66 -35.64 8.87
CA LYS A 68 -12.37 -34.96 8.64
C LYS A 68 -12.24 -33.66 9.42
N MET A 69 -13.30 -32.84 9.51
CA MET A 69 -13.23 -31.57 10.25
C MET A 69 -12.99 -31.77 11.76
N VAL A 70 -13.53 -32.86 12.32
CA VAL A 70 -13.33 -33.20 13.74
C VAL A 70 -11.91 -33.75 13.93
N LEU A 71 -11.47 -34.63 13.03
CA LEU A 71 -10.10 -35.17 13.03
C LEU A 71 -9.05 -34.04 12.98
N THR A 72 -9.14 -33.13 12.02
CA THR A 72 -8.22 -31.98 11.91
C THR A 72 -8.23 -31.17 13.20
N ARG A 73 -9.40 -30.85 13.77
CA ARG A 73 -9.48 -30.06 15.00
C ARG A 73 -8.88 -30.76 16.21
N LEU A 74 -9.03 -32.08 16.32
CA LEU A 74 -8.38 -32.90 17.35
C LEU A 74 -6.86 -32.96 17.15
N CYS A 75 -6.39 -33.05 15.91
CA CYS A 75 -4.97 -32.98 15.59
C CYS A 75 -4.38 -31.63 16.01
N VAL A 76 -5.07 -30.53 15.73
CA VAL A 76 -4.67 -29.18 16.18
C VAL A 76 -4.65 -29.11 17.72
N ALA A 77 -5.62 -29.70 18.41
CA ALA A 77 -5.64 -29.75 19.87
C ALA A 77 -4.42 -30.52 20.45
N LEU A 78 -4.06 -31.66 19.85
CA LEU A 78 -2.88 -32.43 20.24
C LEU A 78 -1.58 -31.70 19.89
N ALA A 79 -1.52 -31.01 18.75
CA ALA A 79 -0.41 -30.14 18.39
C ALA A 79 -0.21 -29.03 19.43
N SER A 80 -1.27 -28.30 19.81
CA SER A 80 -1.17 -27.29 20.88
C SER A 80 -0.68 -27.89 22.20
N LEU A 81 -1.11 -29.10 22.56
CA LEU A 81 -0.62 -29.80 23.74
C LEU A 81 0.89 -30.05 23.62
N ALA A 82 1.32 -30.65 22.50
CA ALA A 82 2.72 -30.96 22.23
C ALA A 82 3.61 -29.71 22.33
N LEU A 83 3.20 -28.60 21.71
CA LEU A 83 3.93 -27.32 21.73
C LEU A 83 4.07 -26.72 23.13
N ASN A 84 3.09 -26.93 24.01
CA ASN A 84 3.16 -26.45 25.39
C ASN A 84 4.13 -27.29 26.25
N VAL A 85 4.19 -28.62 26.02
CA VAL A 85 5.00 -29.53 26.85
C VAL A 85 6.42 -29.76 26.32
N MET A 86 6.65 -29.65 25.02
CA MET A 86 7.97 -29.83 24.41
C MET A 86 8.87 -28.60 24.61
N PRO A 87 10.20 -28.75 24.72
CA PRO A 87 10.95 -30.01 24.74
C PRO A 87 11.08 -30.67 26.12
N ASP A 88 10.71 -29.99 27.21
CA ASP A 88 11.08 -30.40 28.57
C ASP A 88 10.39 -31.68 29.06
N LEU A 89 9.07 -31.78 28.85
CA LEU A 89 8.25 -32.87 29.39
C LEU A 89 7.92 -33.94 28.35
N TRP A 90 8.01 -33.60 27.06
CA TRP A 90 7.80 -34.53 25.95
C TRP A 90 8.93 -34.43 24.93
N PRO A 91 10.15 -34.89 25.27
CA PRO A 91 11.21 -35.03 24.30
C PRO A 91 10.83 -36.13 23.29
N GLY A 92 11.03 -35.92 21.99
CA GLY A 92 10.70 -36.94 20.99
C GLY A 92 9.22 -37.04 20.64
N ALA A 93 8.43 -35.97 20.83
CA ALA A 93 6.97 -36.01 20.63
C ALA A 93 6.57 -36.55 19.24
N VAL A 94 7.29 -36.13 18.20
CA VAL A 94 7.04 -36.55 16.83
C VAL A 94 7.37 -38.02 16.62
N ALA A 95 8.50 -38.51 17.14
CA ALA A 95 8.85 -39.92 17.09
C ALA A 95 7.81 -40.80 17.80
N GLU A 96 7.27 -40.36 18.95
CA GLU A 96 6.18 -41.07 19.65
C GLU A 96 4.88 -41.07 18.84
N MET A 97 4.51 -39.94 18.22
CA MET A 97 3.34 -39.86 17.33
C MET A 97 3.47 -40.85 16.17
N VAL A 98 4.62 -40.87 15.48
CA VAL A 98 4.87 -41.79 14.36
C VAL A 98 4.73 -43.24 14.82
N ARG A 99 5.34 -43.62 15.95
CA ARG A 99 5.25 -44.98 16.49
C ARG A 99 3.82 -45.35 16.88
N ALA A 100 3.09 -44.47 17.56
CA ALA A 100 1.73 -44.74 18.03
C ALA A 100 0.74 -45.01 16.88
N PHE A 101 0.91 -44.34 15.73
CA PHE A 101 0.06 -44.55 14.56
C PHE A 101 0.54 -45.69 13.64
N GLN A 102 1.79 -46.15 13.78
CA GLN A 102 2.35 -47.30 13.05
C GLN A 102 2.09 -48.66 13.74
N GLU A 103 2.04 -48.71 15.08
CA GLU A 103 1.79 -49.95 15.82
C GLU A 103 0.41 -50.55 15.45
N GLU A 104 0.36 -51.85 15.10
CA GLU A 104 -0.86 -52.56 14.70
C GLU A 104 -1.82 -52.75 15.90
N GLY A 105 -2.68 -51.75 16.12
CA GLY A 105 -3.81 -51.82 17.04
C GLY A 105 -5.13 -52.15 16.33
N VAL A 106 -5.92 -53.03 16.94
CA VAL A 106 -7.23 -53.53 16.46
C VAL A 106 -8.25 -52.39 16.33
N GLY A 107 -8.66 -52.06 15.10
CA GLY A 107 -9.92 -51.33 14.87
C GLY A 107 -9.96 -50.32 13.72
N ALA A 108 -8.83 -49.76 13.27
CA ALA A 108 -8.79 -48.79 12.17
C ALA A 108 -7.96 -49.29 10.99
N ASP A 109 -8.51 -49.12 9.77
CA ASP A 109 -7.81 -49.37 8.50
C ASP A 109 -6.42 -48.70 8.53
N GLY A 110 -5.38 -49.43 8.11
CA GLY A 110 -3.99 -48.93 8.10
C GLY A 110 -3.86 -47.63 7.30
N ARG A 111 -4.69 -47.47 6.25
CA ARG A 111 -4.77 -46.23 5.48
C ARG A 111 -5.31 -45.05 6.29
N ALA A 112 -6.39 -45.25 7.05
CA ALA A 112 -7.00 -44.20 7.85
C ALA A 112 -6.03 -43.70 8.94
N ARG A 113 -5.29 -44.62 9.57
CA ARG A 113 -4.24 -44.28 10.55
C ARG A 113 -3.10 -43.47 9.92
N CYS A 114 -2.63 -43.87 8.73
CA CYS A 114 -1.61 -43.12 8.00
C CYS A 114 -2.06 -41.69 7.66
N LEU A 115 -3.31 -41.51 7.21
CA LEU A 115 -3.84 -40.18 6.90
C LEU A 115 -4.02 -39.31 8.16
N ALA A 116 -4.43 -39.89 9.28
CA ALA A 116 -4.51 -39.19 10.56
C ALA A 116 -3.14 -38.75 11.07
N LEU A 117 -2.12 -39.61 10.94
CA LEU A 117 -0.73 -39.25 11.27
C LEU A 117 -0.24 -38.09 10.42
N LEU A 118 -0.42 -38.15 9.09
CA LEU A 118 -0.01 -37.06 8.19
C LEU A 118 -0.74 -35.76 8.49
N GLU A 119 -2.03 -35.80 8.83
CA GLU A 119 -2.78 -34.63 9.27
C GLU A 119 -2.16 -34.02 10.53
N LEU A 120 -1.87 -34.85 11.55
CA LEU A 120 -1.24 -34.43 12.79
C LEU A 120 0.15 -33.79 12.55
N LEU A 121 0.97 -34.42 11.71
CA LEU A 121 2.28 -33.89 11.34
C LEU A 121 2.16 -32.60 10.53
N THR A 122 1.11 -32.42 9.72
CA THR A 122 0.90 -31.20 8.93
C THR A 122 0.45 -30.03 9.80
N VAL A 123 -0.47 -30.24 10.76
CA VAL A 123 -0.99 -29.14 11.59
C VAL A 123 -0.04 -28.72 12.72
N LEU A 124 0.95 -29.56 13.06
CA LEU A 124 1.88 -29.27 14.14
C LEU A 124 2.76 -28.01 13.86
N PRO A 125 3.43 -27.90 12.70
CA PRO A 125 4.09 -26.66 12.31
C PRO A 125 3.12 -25.47 12.18
N GLU A 126 1.94 -25.67 11.58
CA GLU A 126 0.93 -24.60 11.39
C GLU A 126 0.47 -24.00 12.73
N GLU A 127 0.24 -24.84 13.74
CA GLU A 127 -0.12 -24.41 15.09
C GLU A 127 1.05 -23.71 15.78
N PHE A 128 2.31 -24.09 15.50
CA PHE A 128 3.49 -23.41 16.05
C PHE A 128 3.58 -21.96 15.58
N GLN A 129 3.37 -21.69 14.29
CA GLN A 129 3.37 -20.34 13.71
C GLN A 129 2.34 -19.45 14.43
N THR A 130 1.11 -19.96 14.59
CA THR A 130 0.01 -19.22 15.24
C THR A 130 0.04 -19.22 16.77
N SER A 131 0.94 -19.98 17.40
CA SER A 131 1.02 -20.13 18.85
C SER A 131 1.36 -18.81 19.56
N ARG A 132 0.85 -18.65 20.80
CA ARG A 132 1.10 -17.49 21.66
C ARG A 132 2.19 -17.74 22.72
N LEU A 133 3.15 -18.61 22.39
CA LEU A 133 4.28 -18.90 23.28
C LEU A 133 5.26 -17.69 23.33
N PRO A 134 5.94 -17.44 24.47
CA PRO A 134 7.00 -16.42 24.57
C PRO A 134 8.23 -16.71 23.68
N GLN A 135 9.03 -15.72 23.23
CA GLN A 135 10.18 -15.95 22.29
C GLN A 135 11.11 -17.05 22.75
N ALA A 136 11.53 -16.98 24.01
CA ALA A 136 12.54 -17.88 24.54
C ALA A 136 12.01 -19.32 24.49
N ARG A 137 10.70 -19.50 24.69
CA ARG A 137 10.05 -20.80 24.51
C ARG A 137 9.89 -21.14 23.04
N LYS A 138 9.44 -20.22 22.18
CA LYS A 138 9.31 -20.44 20.75
C LYS A 138 10.63 -20.87 20.10
N GLY A 139 11.75 -20.23 20.42
CA GLY A 139 13.07 -20.61 19.93
C GLY A 139 13.43 -22.04 20.31
N ARG A 140 13.30 -22.40 21.60
CA ARG A 140 13.54 -23.77 22.07
C ARG A 140 12.61 -24.80 21.42
N VAL A 141 11.34 -24.46 21.22
CA VAL A 141 10.36 -25.34 20.57
C VAL A 141 10.65 -25.46 19.07
N ARG A 142 11.05 -24.38 18.39
CA ARG A 142 11.46 -24.39 16.98
C ARG A 142 12.67 -25.29 16.78
N GLU A 143 13.72 -25.12 17.60
CA GLU A 143 14.91 -25.97 17.56
C GLU A 143 14.56 -27.45 17.78
N ALA A 144 13.69 -27.73 18.75
CA ALA A 144 13.23 -29.09 19.00
C ALA A 144 12.42 -29.67 17.82
N LEU A 145 11.49 -28.89 17.25
CA LEU A 145 10.71 -29.31 16.08
C LEU A 145 11.60 -29.53 14.85
N ALA A 146 12.53 -28.60 14.57
CA ALA A 146 13.47 -28.73 13.47
C ALA A 146 14.33 -30.01 13.61
N ALA A 147 14.77 -30.34 14.84
CA ALA A 147 15.49 -31.59 15.09
C ALA A 147 14.65 -32.86 14.81
N GLU A 148 13.33 -32.81 14.97
CA GLU A 148 12.43 -33.92 14.63
C GLU A 148 12.26 -34.12 13.12
N TRP A 149 12.70 -33.18 12.28
CA TRP A 149 12.65 -33.34 10.82
C TRP A 149 13.40 -34.59 10.34
N ALA A 150 14.49 -34.95 11.01
CA ALA A 150 15.25 -36.17 10.75
C ALA A 150 14.41 -37.46 10.87
N SER A 151 13.33 -37.43 11.67
CA SER A 151 12.36 -38.52 11.80
C SER A 151 11.23 -38.44 10.77
N VAL A 152 10.82 -37.23 10.39
CA VAL A 152 9.68 -36.99 9.48
C VAL A 152 10.08 -37.19 8.02
N CYS A 153 11.21 -36.63 7.59
CA CYS A 153 11.64 -36.68 6.19
C CYS A 153 11.73 -38.12 5.63
N PRO A 154 12.35 -39.10 6.33
CA PRO A 154 12.40 -40.48 5.84
C PRO A 154 11.01 -41.11 5.67
N LEU A 155 10.08 -40.85 6.59
CA LEU A 155 8.71 -41.34 6.51
C LEU A 155 7.99 -40.78 5.27
N LEU A 156 8.10 -39.46 5.05
CA LEU A 156 7.49 -38.79 3.90
C LEU A 156 8.04 -39.37 2.59
N ARG A 157 9.36 -39.54 2.49
CA ARG A 157 10.01 -40.12 1.31
C ARG A 157 9.58 -41.56 1.05
N GLN A 158 9.49 -42.38 2.11
CA GLN A 158 9.01 -43.76 2.00
C GLN A 158 7.59 -43.79 1.43
N LEU A 159 6.67 -42.99 1.99
CA LEU A 159 5.28 -42.95 1.55
C LEU A 159 5.11 -42.42 0.13
N LEU A 160 5.94 -41.45 -0.29
CA LEU A 160 5.88 -40.87 -1.64
C LEU A 160 6.39 -41.84 -2.71
N ARG A 161 7.50 -42.56 -2.43
CA ARG A 161 8.13 -43.51 -3.37
C ARG A 161 7.42 -44.84 -3.49
N GLN A 162 6.66 -45.25 -2.47
CA GLN A 162 5.95 -46.51 -2.49
C GLN A 162 4.89 -46.53 -3.62
N PRO A 163 4.96 -47.50 -4.57
CA PRO A 163 4.02 -47.56 -5.69
C PRO A 163 2.58 -47.83 -5.23
N GLU A 164 2.42 -48.65 -4.19
CA GLU A 164 1.14 -49.04 -3.59
C GLU A 164 0.47 -47.91 -2.79
N SER A 165 1.18 -46.80 -2.54
CA SER A 165 0.62 -45.67 -1.79
C SER A 165 -0.49 -44.97 -2.59
N PRO A 166 -1.72 -44.85 -2.05
CA PRO A 166 -2.81 -44.15 -2.72
C PRO A 166 -2.47 -42.68 -2.99
N GLY A 167 -2.98 -42.10 -4.08
CA GLY A 167 -2.81 -40.67 -4.40
C GLY A 167 -3.18 -39.74 -3.24
N THR A 168 -4.25 -40.06 -2.49
CA THR A 168 -4.63 -39.29 -1.29
C THR A 168 -3.56 -39.25 -0.20
N VAL A 169 -2.75 -40.31 -0.05
CA VAL A 169 -1.63 -40.35 0.91
C VAL A 169 -0.48 -39.51 0.38
N LYS A 170 -0.12 -39.66 -0.90
CA LYS A 170 0.92 -38.85 -1.55
C LYS A 170 0.60 -37.34 -1.49
N ALA A 171 -0.64 -36.94 -1.77
CA ALA A 171 -1.09 -35.56 -1.64
C ALA A 171 -0.94 -35.02 -0.21
N ARG A 172 -1.16 -35.85 0.82
CA ARG A 172 -0.95 -35.46 2.22
C ARG A 172 0.52 -35.39 2.60
N VAL A 173 1.36 -36.24 2.02
CA VAL A 173 2.83 -36.14 2.16
C VAL A 173 3.33 -34.80 1.64
N LEU A 174 2.89 -34.39 0.45
CA LEU A 174 3.27 -33.11 -0.17
C LEU A 174 2.83 -31.91 0.69
N LYS A 175 1.58 -31.91 1.19
CA LYS A 175 1.10 -30.88 2.13
C LYS A 175 1.88 -30.84 3.44
N CYS A 176 2.25 -32.02 3.96
CA CYS A 176 3.08 -32.11 5.16
C CYS A 176 4.44 -31.45 4.91
N LEU A 177 5.12 -31.76 3.79
CA LEU A 177 6.36 -31.08 3.43
C LEU A 177 6.20 -29.54 3.41
N SER A 178 5.18 -29.02 2.71
CA SER A 178 4.94 -27.57 2.64
C SER A 178 4.82 -26.91 4.02
N SER A 179 4.16 -27.59 4.97
CA SER A 179 4.00 -27.09 6.34
C SER A 179 5.32 -27.10 7.13
N TRP A 180 6.13 -28.16 6.98
CA TRP A 180 7.40 -28.31 7.70
C TRP A 180 8.50 -27.39 7.19
N VAL A 181 8.49 -27.05 5.90
CA VAL A 181 9.43 -26.06 5.34
C VAL A 181 9.34 -24.72 6.07
N LEU A 182 8.18 -24.34 6.63
CA LEU A 182 8.01 -23.10 7.39
C LEU A 182 8.75 -23.07 8.74
N LEU A 183 9.39 -24.17 9.18
CA LEU A 183 10.10 -24.29 10.44
C LEU A 183 11.62 -24.06 10.33
N ASP A 184 12.08 -23.37 9.29
CA ASP A 184 13.50 -23.12 9.03
C ASP A 184 14.32 -24.42 8.84
N VAL A 185 13.70 -25.44 8.25
CA VAL A 185 14.37 -26.70 7.93
C VAL A 185 15.39 -26.47 6.80
N PRO A 186 16.68 -26.85 6.96
CA PRO A 186 17.69 -26.64 5.93
C PRO A 186 17.33 -27.32 4.60
N LEU A 187 17.46 -26.60 3.49
CA LEU A 187 17.17 -27.14 2.16
C LEU A 187 18.03 -28.36 1.84
N SER A 188 19.27 -28.41 2.34
CA SER A 188 20.16 -29.56 2.17
C SER A 188 19.64 -30.85 2.79
N GLU A 189 18.82 -30.78 3.83
CA GLU A 189 18.22 -31.96 4.48
C GLU A 189 16.93 -32.42 3.78
N SER A 190 16.25 -31.48 3.09
CA SER A 190 15.03 -31.74 2.33
C SER A 190 15.29 -32.04 0.85
N GLU A 191 16.51 -31.82 0.36
CA GLU A 191 16.92 -31.91 -1.05
C GLU A 191 16.32 -33.13 -1.75
N ALA A 192 16.54 -34.31 -1.19
CA ALA A 192 16.19 -35.55 -1.86
C ALA A 192 14.69 -35.91 -1.75
N LEU A 193 13.93 -35.25 -0.86
CA LEU A 193 12.45 -35.30 -0.85
C LEU A 193 11.88 -34.31 -1.87
N VAL A 194 12.52 -33.14 -2.04
CA VAL A 194 12.15 -32.18 -3.10
C VAL A 194 12.37 -32.82 -4.48
N GLU A 195 13.45 -33.56 -4.70
CA GLU A 195 13.66 -34.36 -5.92
C GLU A 195 12.52 -35.38 -6.14
N ASP A 196 12.06 -36.05 -5.08
CA ASP A 196 10.92 -36.97 -5.16
C ASP A 196 9.62 -36.23 -5.53
N CYS A 197 9.47 -34.96 -5.12
CA CYS A 197 8.34 -34.10 -5.52
C CYS A 197 8.39 -33.76 -7.02
N PHE A 198 9.58 -33.51 -7.58
CA PHE A 198 9.72 -33.30 -9.02
C PHE A 198 9.25 -34.53 -9.81
N ALA A 199 9.53 -35.75 -9.32
CA ALA A 199 9.14 -36.98 -10.01
C ALA A 199 7.61 -37.19 -10.09
N VAL A 200 6.84 -36.65 -9.14
CA VAL A 200 5.38 -36.78 -9.13
C VAL A 200 4.65 -35.68 -9.90
N LEU A 201 5.35 -34.67 -10.44
CA LEU A 201 4.75 -33.62 -11.30
C LEU A 201 4.12 -34.17 -12.59
N THR A 202 4.40 -35.41 -12.97
CA THR A 202 3.74 -36.06 -14.12
C THR A 202 2.36 -36.62 -13.78
N ASP A 203 1.98 -36.67 -12.50
CA ASP A 203 0.69 -37.16 -12.02
C ASP A 203 -0.29 -35.98 -11.86
N PRO A 204 -1.35 -35.88 -12.69
CA PRO A 204 -2.32 -34.79 -12.62
C PRO A 204 -3.02 -34.65 -11.27
N GLU A 205 -3.23 -35.75 -10.53
CA GLU A 205 -3.91 -35.69 -9.21
C GLU A 205 -3.01 -35.08 -8.12
N LEU A 206 -1.69 -35.11 -8.33
CA LEU A 206 -0.69 -34.65 -7.36
C LEU A 206 -0.02 -33.34 -7.75
N PHE A 207 -0.25 -32.87 -8.98
CA PHE A 207 0.45 -31.74 -9.58
C PHE A 207 0.44 -30.49 -8.70
N ASP A 208 -0.73 -29.98 -8.31
CA ASP A 208 -0.84 -28.76 -7.50
C ASP A 208 -0.12 -28.88 -6.16
N ALA A 209 -0.31 -30.01 -5.48
CA ALA A 209 0.30 -30.25 -4.19
C ALA A 209 1.84 -30.33 -4.30
N ALA A 210 2.35 -30.87 -5.41
CA ALA A 210 3.78 -30.97 -5.68
C ALA A 210 4.36 -29.60 -6.04
N VAL A 211 3.68 -28.81 -6.88
CA VAL A 211 4.06 -27.43 -7.19
C VAL A 211 4.15 -26.60 -5.91
N GLU A 212 3.12 -26.63 -5.05
CA GLU A 212 3.14 -25.90 -3.77
C GLU A 212 4.30 -26.34 -2.88
N ALA A 213 4.56 -27.64 -2.77
CA ALA A 213 5.65 -28.14 -1.93
C ALA A 213 7.03 -27.70 -2.44
N ILE A 214 7.25 -27.75 -3.76
CA ILE A 214 8.50 -27.32 -4.39
C ILE A 214 8.67 -25.80 -4.25
N VAL A 215 7.64 -25.01 -4.55
CA VAL A 215 7.70 -23.55 -4.46
C VAL A 215 7.96 -23.12 -3.02
N ASN A 216 7.28 -23.69 -2.03
CA ASN A 216 7.53 -23.35 -0.63
C ASN A 216 8.97 -23.70 -0.20
N ALA A 217 9.50 -24.85 -0.62
CA ALA A 217 10.88 -25.25 -0.33
C ALA A 217 11.92 -24.29 -0.94
N ILE A 218 11.69 -23.82 -2.17
CA ILE A 218 12.60 -22.91 -2.87
C ILE A 218 12.48 -21.48 -2.32
N SER A 219 11.27 -21.02 -2.02
CA SER A 219 11.00 -19.65 -1.54
C SER A 219 11.35 -19.43 -0.06
N HIS A 220 11.90 -20.44 0.62
CA HIS A 220 12.28 -20.30 2.03
C HIS A 220 13.43 -19.27 2.20
N PRO A 221 13.36 -18.32 3.15
CA PRO A 221 14.36 -17.24 3.29
C PRO A 221 15.80 -17.73 3.49
N ASP A 222 15.98 -18.85 4.19
CA ASP A 222 17.30 -19.45 4.44
C ASP A 222 17.80 -20.35 3.28
N ALA A 223 16.99 -20.60 2.24
CA ALA A 223 17.39 -21.45 1.10
C ALA A 223 18.61 -20.89 0.36
N GLN A 224 18.77 -19.57 0.29
CA GLN A 224 19.93 -18.90 -0.32
C GLN A 224 21.28 -19.33 0.29
N ARG A 225 21.29 -19.82 1.54
CA ARG A 225 22.51 -20.32 2.21
C ARG A 225 22.96 -21.69 1.67
N HIS A 226 22.07 -22.43 1.00
CA HIS A 226 22.30 -23.79 0.53
C HIS A 226 22.52 -23.83 -1.00
N VAL A 227 23.46 -23.01 -1.49
CA VAL A 227 23.76 -22.83 -2.93
C VAL A 227 23.94 -24.15 -3.69
N SER A 228 24.62 -25.13 -3.10
CA SER A 228 24.86 -26.43 -3.74
C SER A 228 23.56 -27.21 -4.02
N SER A 229 22.55 -27.09 -3.17
CA SER A 229 21.24 -27.72 -3.38
C SER A 229 20.47 -26.97 -4.45
N LEU A 230 20.50 -25.63 -4.45
CA LEU A 230 19.89 -24.81 -5.50
C LEU A 230 20.44 -25.15 -6.89
N LEU A 231 21.77 -25.32 -7.02
CA LEU A 231 22.41 -25.70 -8.28
C LEU A 231 21.94 -27.07 -8.81
N LYS A 232 21.58 -28.02 -7.92
CA LYS A 232 21.03 -29.33 -8.31
C LYS A 232 19.56 -29.25 -8.71
N LEU A 233 18.81 -28.28 -8.18
CA LEU A 233 17.41 -28.05 -8.55
C LEU A 233 17.27 -27.45 -9.95
N VAL A 234 18.23 -26.63 -10.41
CA VAL A 234 18.18 -26.02 -11.76
C VAL A 234 17.98 -27.08 -12.86
N PRO A 235 18.78 -28.17 -12.97
CA PRO A 235 18.51 -29.24 -13.92
C PRO A 235 17.14 -29.91 -13.78
N GLN A 236 16.61 -30.07 -12.56
CA GLN A 236 15.29 -30.69 -12.32
C GLN A 236 14.16 -29.82 -12.88
N VAL A 237 14.27 -28.50 -12.75
CA VAL A 237 13.33 -27.55 -13.38
C VAL A 237 13.44 -27.61 -14.89
N LEU A 238 14.66 -27.60 -15.43
CA LEU A 238 14.90 -27.64 -16.88
C LEU A 238 14.37 -28.92 -17.55
N GLN A 239 14.40 -30.06 -16.84
CA GLN A 239 13.82 -31.32 -17.33
C GLN A 239 12.30 -31.26 -17.54
N ARG A 240 11.60 -30.26 -17.00
CA ARG A 240 10.15 -30.04 -17.18
C ARG A 240 9.83 -29.19 -18.40
N GLN A 241 10.83 -28.78 -19.19
CA GLN A 241 10.62 -27.96 -20.38
C GLN A 241 9.72 -28.64 -21.42
N ASP A 242 9.86 -29.94 -21.64
CA ASP A 242 9.00 -30.67 -22.60
C ASP A 242 7.55 -30.74 -22.10
N GLN A 243 7.34 -31.02 -20.81
CA GLN A 243 6.02 -31.01 -20.18
C GLN A 243 5.36 -29.63 -20.28
N LEU A 244 6.13 -28.55 -20.07
CA LEU A 244 5.65 -27.18 -20.24
C LEU A 244 5.24 -26.90 -21.70
N ARG A 245 6.01 -27.36 -22.68
CA ARG A 245 5.67 -27.18 -24.11
C ARG A 245 4.41 -27.96 -24.48
N GLU A 246 4.28 -29.19 -24.00
CA GLU A 246 3.10 -30.03 -24.21
C GLU A 246 1.85 -29.37 -23.60
N ALA A 247 1.93 -28.86 -22.37
CA ALA A 247 0.83 -28.16 -21.71
C ALA A 247 0.37 -26.92 -22.50
N VAL A 248 1.31 -26.13 -23.01
CA VAL A 248 0.99 -24.96 -23.85
C VAL A 248 0.34 -25.38 -25.17
N GLN A 249 0.79 -26.47 -25.79
CA GLN A 249 0.20 -26.99 -27.03
C GLN A 249 -1.20 -27.56 -26.83
N SER A 250 -1.48 -28.18 -25.68
CA SER A 250 -2.80 -28.73 -25.34
C SER A 250 -3.77 -27.69 -24.77
N GLY A 251 -3.30 -26.48 -24.44
CA GLY A 251 -4.09 -25.45 -23.77
C GLY A 251 -4.33 -25.72 -22.29
N ASP A 252 -3.47 -26.52 -21.65
CA ASP A 252 -3.53 -26.80 -20.21
C ASP A 252 -2.84 -25.67 -19.42
N MET A 253 -3.66 -24.69 -19.03
CA MET A 253 -3.20 -23.51 -18.29
C MET A 253 -2.72 -23.85 -16.88
N GLU A 254 -3.28 -24.86 -16.23
CA GLU A 254 -2.94 -25.23 -14.85
C GLU A 254 -1.51 -25.79 -14.80
N THR A 255 -1.18 -26.69 -15.72
CA THR A 255 0.15 -27.25 -15.84
C THR A 255 1.19 -26.20 -16.25
N SER A 256 0.90 -25.34 -17.24
CA SER A 256 1.85 -24.30 -17.65
C SER A 256 2.10 -23.29 -16.53
N HIS A 257 1.05 -22.89 -15.81
CA HIS A 257 1.12 -21.98 -14.69
C HIS A 257 1.90 -22.59 -13.52
N GLY A 258 1.65 -23.85 -13.16
CA GLY A 258 2.37 -24.53 -12.08
C GLY A 258 3.87 -24.69 -12.34
N ILE A 259 4.26 -25.09 -13.57
CA ILE A 259 5.68 -25.20 -13.93
C ILE A 259 6.35 -23.82 -13.95
N CYS A 260 5.67 -22.79 -14.47
CA CYS A 260 6.17 -21.42 -14.44
C CYS A 260 6.43 -20.93 -13.01
N ARG A 261 5.51 -21.18 -12.07
CA ARG A 261 5.70 -20.83 -10.65
C ARG A 261 6.98 -21.45 -10.07
N ILE A 262 7.29 -22.70 -10.40
CA ILE A 262 8.53 -23.35 -9.95
C ILE A 262 9.75 -22.65 -10.54
N ALA A 263 9.74 -22.38 -11.85
CA ALA A 263 10.85 -21.73 -12.53
C ALA A 263 11.10 -20.31 -12.03
N VAL A 264 10.03 -19.52 -11.85
CA VAL A 264 10.07 -18.17 -11.30
C VAL A 264 10.52 -18.20 -9.84
N ALA A 265 9.99 -19.09 -8.99
CA ALA A 265 10.42 -19.17 -7.59
C ALA A 265 11.93 -19.45 -7.46
N LEU A 266 12.52 -20.24 -8.36
CA LEU A 266 13.96 -20.49 -8.38
C LEU A 266 14.75 -19.29 -8.93
N GLY A 267 14.28 -18.71 -10.03
CA GLY A 267 14.94 -17.59 -10.70
C GLY A 267 14.89 -16.29 -9.90
N GLU A 268 13.75 -15.95 -9.32
CA GLU A 268 13.49 -14.67 -8.65
C GLU A 268 14.09 -14.63 -7.24
N ASN A 269 13.96 -15.72 -6.46
CA ASN A 269 14.47 -15.72 -5.08
C ASN A 269 16.00 -15.89 -5.01
N HIS A 270 16.61 -16.47 -6.05
CA HIS A 270 18.02 -16.89 -6.04
C HIS A 270 18.82 -16.40 -7.24
N SER A 271 18.31 -15.45 -8.03
CA SER A 271 18.98 -14.87 -9.22
C SER A 271 20.43 -14.47 -8.92
N ARG A 272 20.64 -13.60 -7.92
CA ARG A 272 21.97 -13.17 -7.50
C ARG A 272 22.91 -14.33 -7.16
N VAL A 273 22.42 -15.28 -6.36
CA VAL A 273 23.21 -16.43 -5.89
C VAL A 273 23.63 -17.30 -7.06
N LEU A 274 22.75 -17.51 -8.04
CA LEU A 274 23.03 -18.28 -9.25
C LEU A 274 23.96 -17.52 -10.20
N LEU A 275 23.85 -16.20 -10.30
CA LEU A 275 24.79 -15.32 -11.02
C LEU A 275 26.18 -15.26 -10.35
N ASP A 276 26.28 -15.47 -9.04
CA ASP A 276 27.58 -15.59 -8.38
C ASP A 276 28.31 -16.89 -8.74
N GLN A 277 27.61 -17.93 -9.19
CA GLN A 277 28.18 -19.19 -9.65
C GLN A 277 28.54 -19.13 -11.14
N VAL A 278 29.60 -18.37 -11.48
CA VAL A 278 30.03 -18.11 -12.87
C VAL A 278 30.30 -19.40 -13.66
N GLU A 279 30.74 -20.48 -13.02
CA GLU A 279 30.96 -21.79 -13.67
C GLU A 279 29.67 -22.41 -14.24
N ASN A 280 28.51 -22.05 -13.67
CA ASN A 280 27.20 -22.59 -14.00
C ASN A 280 26.31 -21.61 -14.78
N TRP A 281 26.89 -20.54 -15.35
CA TRP A 281 26.14 -19.50 -16.05
C TRP A 281 25.26 -20.04 -17.19
N HIS A 282 25.71 -21.08 -17.90
CA HIS A 282 24.93 -21.72 -18.97
C HIS A 282 23.61 -22.32 -18.46
N SER A 283 23.61 -22.96 -17.28
CA SER A 283 22.40 -23.54 -16.69
C SER A 283 21.43 -22.46 -16.24
N PHE A 284 21.95 -21.36 -15.67
CA PHE A 284 21.11 -20.22 -15.30
C PHE A 284 20.52 -19.52 -16.53
N LEU A 285 21.31 -19.33 -17.61
CA LEU A 285 20.79 -18.80 -18.86
C LEU A 285 19.71 -19.71 -19.48
N ALA A 286 19.84 -21.04 -19.37
CA ALA A 286 18.79 -21.96 -19.80
C ALA A 286 17.49 -21.77 -18.97
N LEU A 287 17.60 -21.52 -17.67
CA LEU A 287 16.47 -21.19 -16.82
C LEU A 287 15.82 -19.86 -17.23
N VAL A 288 16.63 -18.82 -17.48
CA VAL A 288 16.14 -17.53 -18.00
C VAL A 288 15.38 -17.71 -19.32
N ASN A 289 15.87 -18.56 -20.24
CA ASN A 289 15.18 -18.87 -21.49
C ASN A 289 13.88 -19.66 -21.29
N MET A 290 13.80 -20.51 -20.25
CA MET A 290 12.56 -21.19 -19.88
C MET A 290 11.53 -20.19 -19.34
N ILE A 291 11.96 -19.20 -18.54
CA ILE A 291 11.09 -18.12 -18.06
C ILE A 291 10.65 -17.22 -19.23
N MET A 292 11.55 -16.90 -20.16
CA MET A 292 11.21 -16.20 -21.42
C MET A 292 10.14 -16.92 -22.23
N PHE A 293 10.22 -18.26 -22.30
CA PHE A 293 9.17 -19.05 -22.94
C PHE A 293 7.82 -18.87 -22.23
N CYS A 294 7.79 -18.85 -20.89
CA CYS A 294 6.57 -18.56 -20.11
C CYS A 294 6.03 -17.14 -20.36
N THR A 295 6.91 -16.12 -20.42
CA THR A 295 6.51 -14.75 -20.74
C THR A 295 5.87 -14.66 -22.12
N GLY A 296 6.43 -15.39 -23.09
CA GLY A 296 5.99 -15.42 -24.49
C GLY A 296 5.01 -16.54 -24.84
N ILE A 297 4.26 -17.09 -23.87
CA ILE A 297 3.24 -18.10 -24.17
C ILE A 297 2.23 -17.54 -25.19
N PRO A 298 1.89 -18.29 -26.26
CA PRO A 298 0.95 -17.84 -27.28
C PRO A 298 -0.45 -17.54 -26.72
N GLY A 299 -1.12 -16.58 -27.33
CA GLY A 299 -2.44 -16.11 -26.92
C GLY A 299 -2.39 -14.89 -25.99
N HIS A 300 -3.56 -14.40 -25.61
CA HIS A 300 -3.73 -13.21 -24.81
C HIS A 300 -3.97 -13.54 -23.33
N TYR A 301 -3.26 -12.82 -22.46
CA TYR A 301 -3.63 -12.74 -21.06
C TYR A 301 -4.93 -11.93 -20.90
N PRO A 302 -5.87 -12.32 -20.03
CA PRO A 302 -5.90 -13.53 -19.21
C PRO A 302 -6.65 -14.72 -19.85
N VAL A 303 -7.20 -14.52 -21.05
CA VAL A 303 -8.23 -15.42 -21.63
C VAL A 303 -7.66 -16.74 -22.13
N ASN A 304 -6.49 -16.70 -22.78
CA ASN A 304 -5.87 -17.90 -23.33
C ASN A 304 -4.78 -18.46 -22.40
N GLU A 305 -4.21 -17.62 -21.54
CA GLU A 305 -3.15 -18.00 -20.62
C GLU A 305 -3.07 -17.02 -19.44
N THR A 306 -2.68 -17.52 -18.27
CA THR A 306 -2.49 -16.75 -17.04
C THR A 306 -1.04 -16.81 -16.54
N THR A 307 -0.13 -17.36 -17.34
CA THR A 307 1.21 -17.77 -16.94
C THR A 307 2.24 -16.66 -17.11
N SER A 308 2.09 -15.82 -18.14
CA SER A 308 3.05 -14.77 -18.49
C SER A 308 3.20 -13.71 -17.40
N SER A 309 2.12 -13.38 -16.67
CA SER A 309 2.11 -12.38 -15.59
C SER A 309 3.03 -12.75 -14.42
N LEU A 310 3.20 -14.04 -14.14
CA LEU A 310 4.08 -14.53 -13.08
C LEU A 310 5.56 -14.20 -13.32
N THR A 311 5.94 -13.89 -14.56
CA THR A 311 7.35 -13.73 -14.94
C THR A 311 7.86 -12.30 -14.79
N LEU A 312 6.97 -11.31 -14.61
CA LEU A 312 7.33 -9.89 -14.68
C LEU A 312 8.26 -9.46 -13.53
N THR A 313 8.01 -9.94 -12.32
CA THR A 313 8.85 -9.69 -11.13
C THR A 313 10.26 -10.24 -11.31
N PHE A 314 10.40 -11.44 -11.88
CA PHE A 314 11.70 -12.02 -12.21
C PHE A 314 12.55 -11.12 -13.13
N TRP A 315 11.95 -10.50 -14.16
CA TRP A 315 12.68 -9.64 -15.09
C TRP A 315 13.21 -8.37 -14.43
N TYR A 316 12.46 -7.82 -13.48
CA TYR A 316 12.92 -6.74 -12.61
C TYR A 316 14.09 -7.21 -11.74
N THR A 317 13.94 -8.32 -11.00
CA THR A 317 14.99 -8.81 -10.09
C THR A 317 16.29 -9.13 -10.83
N LEU A 318 16.21 -9.76 -12.01
CA LEU A 318 17.39 -10.06 -12.82
C LEU A 318 18.11 -8.79 -13.28
N GLN A 319 17.37 -7.73 -13.63
CA GLN A 319 17.95 -6.45 -14.04
C GLN A 319 18.64 -5.78 -12.84
N ASP A 320 17.98 -5.70 -11.69
CA ASP A 320 18.52 -5.10 -10.47
C ASP A 320 19.80 -5.83 -10.01
N ASP A 321 19.78 -7.17 -10.02
CA ASP A 321 20.95 -7.97 -9.68
C ASP A 321 22.13 -7.71 -10.62
N ILE A 322 21.92 -7.68 -11.94
CA ILE A 322 22.97 -7.39 -12.93
C ILE A 322 23.53 -5.98 -12.72
N MET A 323 22.66 -4.98 -12.47
CA MET A 323 23.06 -3.59 -12.26
C MET A 323 23.79 -3.35 -10.95
N SER A 324 23.56 -4.21 -9.95
CA SER A 324 24.19 -4.11 -8.64
C SER A 324 25.62 -4.69 -8.57
N PHE A 325 26.08 -5.39 -9.61
CA PHE A 325 27.44 -5.94 -9.65
C PHE A 325 28.50 -4.84 -9.90
N ASP A 326 29.76 -5.18 -9.64
CA ASP A 326 30.88 -4.34 -10.01
C ASP A 326 31.07 -4.26 -11.53
N MET A 327 31.73 -3.20 -11.99
CA MET A 327 31.78 -2.82 -13.42
C MET A 327 32.27 -3.94 -14.35
N GLU A 328 33.23 -4.76 -13.92
CA GLU A 328 33.77 -5.86 -14.73
C GLU A 328 32.74 -7.00 -14.91
N LYS A 329 32.14 -7.46 -13.81
CA LYS A 329 31.14 -8.53 -13.81
C LYS A 329 29.84 -8.07 -14.47
N GLN A 330 29.42 -6.83 -14.20
CA GLN A 330 28.29 -6.18 -14.85
C GLN A 330 28.48 -6.16 -16.37
N ALA A 331 29.63 -5.71 -16.87
CA ALA A 331 29.91 -5.66 -18.31
C ALA A 331 29.84 -7.05 -18.98
N ALA A 332 30.40 -8.08 -18.32
CA ALA A 332 30.35 -9.45 -18.80
C ALA A 332 28.90 -9.98 -18.89
N TYR A 333 28.07 -9.73 -17.87
CA TYR A 333 26.67 -10.15 -17.89
C TYR A 333 25.82 -9.34 -18.87
N LEU A 334 26.07 -8.05 -19.01
CA LEU A 334 25.40 -7.23 -20.01
C LEU A 334 25.67 -7.75 -21.43
N GLN A 335 26.89 -8.23 -21.72
CA GLN A 335 27.18 -8.83 -23.03
C GLN A 335 26.30 -10.06 -23.31
N VAL A 336 25.96 -10.84 -22.27
CA VAL A 336 25.13 -12.05 -22.38
C VAL A 336 23.63 -11.73 -22.38
N TYR A 337 23.18 -10.85 -21.48
CA TYR A 337 21.76 -10.63 -21.21
C TYR A 337 21.16 -9.45 -21.98
N ARG A 338 21.93 -8.50 -22.53
CA ARG A 338 21.35 -7.44 -23.38
C ARG A 338 20.52 -8.00 -24.55
N PRO A 339 20.99 -9.00 -25.32
CA PRO A 339 20.17 -9.61 -26.37
C PRO A 339 18.89 -10.26 -25.83
N VAL A 340 18.94 -10.87 -24.64
CA VAL A 340 17.78 -11.49 -23.99
C VAL A 340 16.74 -10.43 -23.64
N TYR A 341 17.16 -9.26 -23.15
CA TYR A 341 16.25 -8.16 -22.83
C TYR A 341 15.69 -7.47 -24.08
N PHE A 342 16.44 -7.41 -25.19
CA PHE A 342 15.83 -6.98 -26.46
C PHE A 342 14.76 -7.96 -26.94
N GLN A 343 15.00 -9.27 -26.80
CA GLN A 343 13.97 -10.28 -27.07
C GLN A 343 12.78 -10.13 -26.13
N LEU A 344 13.01 -9.83 -24.85
CA LEU A 344 11.96 -9.59 -23.87
C LEU A 344 11.06 -8.44 -24.31
N VAL A 345 11.64 -7.31 -24.76
CA VAL A 345 10.86 -6.18 -25.27
C VAL A 345 9.94 -6.62 -26.40
N ASP A 346 10.44 -7.39 -27.37
CA ASP A 346 9.61 -7.90 -28.47
C ASP A 346 8.45 -8.76 -27.96
N VAL A 347 8.71 -9.63 -26.99
CA VAL A 347 7.69 -10.47 -26.36
C VAL A 347 6.66 -9.62 -25.62
N LEU A 348 7.10 -8.70 -24.75
CA LEU A 348 6.22 -7.86 -23.95
C LEU A 348 5.33 -6.96 -24.81
N LEU A 349 5.85 -6.39 -25.89
CA LEU A 349 5.05 -5.59 -26.84
C LEU A 349 4.00 -6.45 -27.54
N HIS A 350 4.35 -7.69 -27.89
CA HIS A 350 3.37 -8.62 -28.46
C HIS A 350 2.30 -9.02 -27.45
N LYS A 351 2.67 -9.26 -26.18
CA LYS A 351 1.74 -9.61 -25.09
C LYS A 351 0.85 -8.44 -24.66
N ALA A 352 1.34 -7.21 -24.79
CA ALA A 352 0.57 -5.99 -24.52
C ALA A 352 -0.35 -5.57 -25.68
N GLN A 353 -0.20 -6.19 -26.86
CA GLN A 353 -1.02 -5.92 -28.02
C GLN A 353 -2.47 -6.35 -27.77
N PHE A 354 -3.42 -5.48 -28.10
CA PHE A 354 -4.84 -5.85 -28.06
C PHE A 354 -5.17 -6.99 -29.02
N PRO A 355 -6.16 -7.85 -28.68
CA PRO A 355 -6.72 -8.81 -29.61
C PRO A 355 -7.50 -8.13 -30.74
N THR A 356 -8.06 -8.93 -31.64
CA THR A 356 -8.99 -8.42 -32.67
C THR A 356 -10.22 -7.79 -32.04
N GLU A 357 -10.92 -6.90 -32.75
CA GLU A 357 -12.12 -6.24 -32.20
C GLU A 357 -13.23 -7.25 -31.86
N GLU A 358 -13.41 -8.27 -32.71
CA GLU A 358 -14.40 -9.33 -32.48
C GLU A 358 -14.10 -10.12 -31.19
N GLU A 359 -12.83 -10.47 -30.98
CA GLU A 359 -12.36 -11.17 -29.78
C GLU A 359 -12.46 -10.27 -28.54
N TYR A 360 -12.01 -9.02 -28.62
CA TYR A 360 -12.06 -8.08 -27.50
C TYR A 360 -13.50 -7.78 -27.05
N VAL A 361 -14.45 -7.72 -27.98
CA VAL A 361 -15.87 -7.54 -27.64
C VAL A 361 -16.41 -8.75 -26.89
N SER A 362 -15.94 -9.96 -27.21
CA SER A 362 -16.34 -11.20 -26.52
C SER A 362 -15.83 -11.30 -25.08
N TRP A 363 -14.77 -10.58 -24.72
CA TRP A 363 -14.22 -10.57 -23.36
C TRP A 363 -15.18 -9.91 -22.36
N SER A 364 -15.27 -10.52 -21.19
CA SER A 364 -15.96 -10.01 -20.00
C SER A 364 -15.31 -8.73 -19.47
N SER A 365 -16.04 -8.04 -18.58
CA SER A 365 -15.52 -6.83 -17.92
C SER A 365 -14.29 -7.13 -17.05
N ASP A 366 -14.26 -8.30 -16.41
CA ASP A 366 -13.17 -8.69 -15.51
C ASP A 366 -11.91 -9.04 -16.31
N GLU A 367 -12.05 -9.73 -17.45
CA GLU A 367 -10.92 -10.05 -18.33
C GLU A 367 -10.29 -8.78 -18.93
N LYS A 368 -11.11 -7.80 -19.32
CA LYS A 368 -10.63 -6.49 -19.80
C LYS A 368 -9.87 -5.73 -18.73
N GLU A 369 -10.37 -5.74 -17.49
CA GLU A 369 -9.69 -5.09 -16.36
C GLU A 369 -8.38 -5.80 -16.00
N GLN A 370 -8.38 -7.13 -16.00
CA GLN A 370 -7.15 -7.91 -15.80
C GLN A 370 -6.11 -7.61 -16.87
N PHE A 371 -6.51 -7.53 -18.15
CA PHE A 371 -5.60 -7.15 -19.23
C PHE A 371 -5.10 -5.71 -19.09
N ARG A 372 -5.95 -4.77 -18.64
CA ARG A 372 -5.54 -3.40 -18.35
C ARG A 372 -4.48 -3.36 -17.24
N ILE A 373 -4.66 -4.10 -16.16
CA ILE A 373 -3.68 -4.22 -15.06
C ILE A 373 -2.38 -4.86 -15.59
N TYR A 374 -2.48 -5.95 -16.33
CA TYR A 374 -1.32 -6.63 -16.92
C TYR A 374 -0.51 -5.73 -17.85
N ARG A 375 -1.16 -4.87 -18.64
CA ARG A 375 -0.47 -3.85 -19.42
C ARG A 375 0.30 -2.88 -18.53
N VAL A 376 -0.30 -2.40 -17.43
CA VAL A 376 0.41 -1.56 -16.45
C VAL A 376 1.65 -2.28 -15.90
N ASP A 377 1.53 -3.56 -15.52
CA ASP A 377 2.67 -4.34 -15.03
C ASP A 377 3.77 -4.50 -16.12
N ILE A 378 3.38 -4.65 -17.40
CA ILE A 378 4.31 -4.62 -18.54
C ILE A 378 4.97 -3.25 -18.67
N SER A 379 4.22 -2.16 -18.52
CA SER A 379 4.75 -0.79 -18.61
C SER A 379 5.84 -0.56 -17.57
N ASP A 380 5.59 -0.96 -16.33
CA ASP A 380 6.57 -0.87 -15.25
C ASP A 380 7.81 -1.72 -15.58
N THR A 381 7.60 -2.93 -16.10
CA THR A 381 8.71 -3.80 -16.56
C THR A 381 9.52 -3.14 -17.68
N LEU A 382 8.88 -2.54 -18.68
CA LEU A 382 9.55 -1.85 -19.80
C LEU A 382 10.36 -0.64 -19.33
N MET A 383 9.90 0.07 -18.30
CA MET A 383 10.64 1.16 -17.67
C MET A 383 11.99 0.66 -17.10
N TYR A 384 12.00 -0.44 -16.35
CA TYR A 384 13.25 -1.03 -15.84
C TYR A 384 14.14 -1.60 -16.94
N VAL A 385 13.53 -2.17 -17.98
CA VAL A 385 14.27 -2.62 -19.17
C VAL A 385 14.96 -1.43 -19.87
N TYR A 386 14.33 -0.25 -19.89
CA TYR A 386 14.94 0.97 -20.43
C TYR A 386 16.16 1.42 -19.63
N GLU A 387 16.14 1.34 -18.29
CA GLU A 387 17.32 1.65 -17.48
C GLU A 387 18.54 0.79 -17.86
N MET A 388 18.31 -0.47 -18.26
CA MET A 388 19.37 -1.37 -18.73
C MET A 388 19.78 -1.14 -20.18
N LEU A 389 18.81 -1.01 -21.09
CA LEU A 389 19.08 -0.95 -22.54
C LEU A 389 19.43 0.45 -23.03
N GLY A 390 18.92 1.49 -22.37
CA GLY A 390 19.15 2.90 -22.67
C GLY A 390 18.61 3.32 -24.03
N ALA A 391 19.29 4.30 -24.65
CA ALA A 391 18.90 4.92 -25.91
C ALA A 391 18.78 3.94 -27.11
N GLU A 392 19.44 2.78 -27.05
CA GLU A 392 19.29 1.75 -28.09
C GLU A 392 17.87 1.18 -28.13
N LEU A 393 17.19 1.07 -26.98
CA LEU A 393 15.78 0.65 -26.93
C LEU A 393 14.89 1.69 -27.62
N LEU A 394 15.08 2.97 -27.30
CA LEU A 394 14.33 4.07 -27.91
C LEU A 394 14.51 4.08 -29.44
N SER A 395 15.75 3.91 -29.91
CA SER A 395 16.08 3.84 -31.34
C SER A 395 15.42 2.63 -32.00
N SER A 396 15.42 1.47 -31.34
CA SER A 396 14.76 0.25 -31.82
C SER A 396 13.24 0.43 -31.96
N LEU A 397 12.59 1.05 -30.98
CA LEU A 397 11.15 1.35 -31.03
C LEU A 397 10.81 2.37 -32.11
N TYR A 398 11.63 3.43 -32.24
CA TYR A 398 11.51 4.42 -33.31
C TYR A 398 11.60 3.77 -34.70
N ASP A 399 12.59 2.91 -34.93
CA ASP A 399 12.78 2.22 -36.20
C ASP A 399 11.59 1.30 -36.52
N LYS A 400 11.10 0.54 -35.53
CA LYS A 400 9.92 -0.33 -35.69
C LYS A 400 8.67 0.48 -36.06
N LEU A 401 8.39 1.56 -35.33
CA LEU A 401 7.25 2.43 -35.60
C LEU A 401 7.38 3.12 -36.97
N GLY A 402 8.56 3.63 -37.29
CA GLY A 402 8.85 4.27 -38.58
C GLY A 402 8.64 3.31 -39.76
N ARG A 403 9.10 2.05 -39.64
CA ARG A 403 8.85 1.01 -40.65
C ARG A 403 7.36 0.72 -40.82
N VAL A 404 6.62 0.59 -39.73
CA VAL A 404 5.17 0.34 -39.75
C VAL A 404 4.43 1.49 -40.45
N LEU A 405 4.77 2.75 -40.15
CA LEU A 405 4.07 3.92 -40.70
C LEU A 405 4.47 4.26 -42.15
N THR A 406 5.65 3.82 -42.62
CA THR A 406 6.14 4.10 -43.98
C THR A 406 5.91 2.96 -44.96
N ASN A 407 5.60 1.75 -44.48
CA ASN A 407 5.35 0.61 -45.34
C ASN A 407 3.97 0.71 -46.02
N ALA A 408 3.96 1.10 -47.29
CA ALA A 408 2.76 1.28 -48.09
C ALA A 408 2.16 -0.03 -48.65
N GLU A 409 2.88 -1.16 -48.57
CA GLU A 409 2.49 -2.40 -49.25
C GLU A 409 1.48 -3.24 -48.46
N GLN A 410 1.36 -3.04 -47.14
CA GLN A 410 0.38 -3.74 -46.29
C GLN A 410 -0.16 -2.81 -45.19
N PRO A 411 -1.49 -2.62 -45.08
CA PRO A 411 -2.07 -1.90 -43.97
C PRO A 411 -1.85 -2.69 -42.68
N THR A 412 -1.06 -2.15 -41.75
CA THR A 412 -0.84 -2.77 -40.45
C THR A 412 -2.06 -2.56 -39.55
N PRO A 413 -2.46 -3.58 -38.76
CA PRO A 413 -3.55 -3.46 -37.81
C PRO A 413 -3.24 -2.38 -36.78
N TRP A 414 -4.25 -1.61 -36.36
CA TRP A 414 -4.08 -0.53 -35.39
C TRP A 414 -3.49 -1.04 -34.08
N GLN A 415 -3.78 -2.28 -33.70
CA GLN A 415 -3.28 -2.94 -32.50
C GLN A 415 -1.75 -3.00 -32.48
N HIS A 416 -1.12 -3.28 -33.62
CA HIS A 416 0.34 -3.37 -33.68
C HIS A 416 0.99 -1.99 -33.54
N THR A 417 0.44 -0.98 -34.24
CA THR A 417 0.88 0.42 -34.09
C THR A 417 0.68 0.91 -32.66
N GLU A 418 -0.45 0.57 -32.04
CA GLU A 418 -0.78 0.91 -30.67
C GLU A 418 0.19 0.26 -29.68
N ALA A 419 0.54 -1.01 -29.84
CA ALA A 419 1.47 -1.69 -28.95
C ALA A 419 2.87 -1.07 -28.98
N LEU A 420 3.37 -0.70 -30.17
CA LEU A 420 4.65 0.00 -30.31
C LEU A 420 4.62 1.38 -29.65
N LEU A 421 3.53 2.12 -29.85
CA LEU A 421 3.33 3.43 -29.23
C LEU A 421 3.18 3.32 -27.71
N TYR A 422 2.51 2.27 -27.23
CA TYR A 422 2.39 1.96 -25.82
C TYR A 422 3.74 1.70 -25.18
N GLY A 423 4.61 0.92 -25.84
CA GLY A 423 5.98 0.71 -25.35
C GLY A 423 6.79 2.00 -25.25
N LEU A 424 6.63 2.93 -26.20
CA LEU A 424 7.22 4.26 -26.14
C LEU A 424 6.63 5.10 -25.01
N GLN A 425 5.31 5.07 -24.85
CA GLN A 425 4.61 5.75 -23.75
C GLN A 425 5.13 5.29 -22.39
N SER A 426 5.33 3.98 -22.20
CA SER A 426 5.80 3.38 -20.95
C SER A 426 7.18 3.86 -20.50
N ILE A 427 8.05 4.25 -21.44
CA ILE A 427 9.41 4.70 -21.14
C ILE A 427 9.57 6.22 -21.22
N ALA A 428 8.59 6.95 -21.76
CA ALA A 428 8.71 8.36 -22.14
C ALA A 428 9.05 9.30 -20.97
N GLU A 429 8.49 9.06 -19.78
CA GLU A 429 8.78 9.90 -18.59
C GLU A 429 10.16 9.61 -17.97
N THR A 430 10.83 8.52 -18.35
CA THR A 430 12.14 8.09 -17.83
C THR A 430 13.30 8.48 -18.75
N ILE A 431 13.01 9.05 -19.93
CA ILE A 431 14.03 9.39 -20.92
C ILE A 431 14.88 10.57 -20.42
N ASP A 432 16.18 10.35 -20.27
CA ASP A 432 17.14 11.41 -19.97
C ASP A 432 17.21 12.42 -21.13
N VAL A 433 17.13 13.70 -20.79
CA VAL A 433 17.17 14.87 -21.69
C VAL A 433 18.40 14.86 -22.60
N SER A 434 19.48 14.18 -22.21
CA SER A 434 20.72 14.07 -22.97
C SER A 434 20.64 13.19 -24.23
N TYR A 435 19.68 12.26 -24.34
CA TYR A 435 19.55 11.32 -25.48
C TYR A 435 18.46 11.72 -26.49
N SER A 436 18.25 13.03 -26.66
CA SER A 436 17.07 13.62 -27.30
C SER A 436 16.96 13.46 -28.82
N ASP A 437 17.97 12.95 -29.54
CA ASP A 437 17.98 12.96 -31.01
C ASP A 437 16.81 12.19 -31.66
N VAL A 438 16.27 11.17 -30.98
CA VAL A 438 15.19 10.31 -31.50
C VAL A 438 13.79 10.90 -31.24
N ILE A 439 13.62 11.69 -30.17
CA ILE A 439 12.31 12.20 -29.72
C ILE A 439 11.65 13.16 -30.74
N PRO A 440 12.35 14.12 -31.35
CA PRO A 440 11.77 14.96 -32.40
C PRO A 440 11.24 14.13 -33.58
N GLY A 441 11.96 13.07 -33.95
CA GLY A 441 11.54 12.12 -34.99
C GLY A 441 10.26 11.39 -34.60
N LEU A 442 10.17 10.91 -33.36
CA LEU A 442 8.97 10.25 -32.82
C LEU A 442 7.77 11.18 -32.81
N ILE A 443 7.92 12.41 -32.32
CA ILE A 443 6.84 13.41 -32.34
C ILE A 443 6.40 13.71 -33.78
N GLY A 444 7.35 13.75 -34.73
CA GLY A 444 7.04 13.90 -36.16
C GLY A 444 6.23 12.75 -36.75
N PHE A 445 6.24 11.56 -36.15
CA PHE A 445 5.40 10.43 -36.56
C PHE A 445 3.98 10.49 -35.99
N ILE A 446 3.77 11.06 -34.82
CA ILE A 446 2.44 11.06 -34.15
C ILE A 446 1.33 11.61 -35.08
N PRO A 447 1.49 12.77 -35.76
CA PRO A 447 0.46 13.28 -36.68
C PRO A 447 0.21 12.40 -37.92
N ARG A 448 1.11 11.45 -38.23
CA ARG A 448 0.99 10.54 -39.37
C ARG A 448 0.25 9.25 -39.02
N ILE A 449 -0.01 9.01 -37.73
CA ILE A 449 -0.75 7.84 -37.26
C ILE A 449 -2.22 7.97 -37.70
N ASN A 450 -2.74 6.96 -38.38
CA ASN A 450 -4.16 6.90 -38.73
C ASN A 450 -4.99 6.51 -37.50
N VAL A 451 -5.49 7.52 -36.79
CA VAL A 451 -6.31 7.32 -35.58
C VAL A 451 -7.73 6.89 -35.98
N ASN A 452 -7.91 5.58 -36.15
CA ASN A 452 -9.19 4.96 -36.54
C ASN A 452 -9.91 4.25 -35.38
N ASN A 453 -9.29 4.18 -34.20
CA ASN A 453 -9.77 3.45 -33.04
C ASN A 453 -9.53 4.26 -31.75
N VAL A 454 -10.43 4.13 -30.77
CA VAL A 454 -10.42 4.89 -29.51
C VAL A 454 -9.20 4.55 -28.65
N GLN A 455 -8.82 3.26 -28.56
CA GLN A 455 -7.65 2.82 -27.78
C GLN A 455 -6.36 3.41 -28.35
N LEU A 456 -6.20 3.38 -29.69
CA LEU A 456 -5.05 4.02 -30.33
C LEU A 456 -5.04 5.54 -30.09
N ALA A 457 -6.20 6.19 -30.15
CA ALA A 457 -6.32 7.63 -29.87
C ALA A 457 -5.92 7.97 -28.43
N ASP A 458 -6.34 7.16 -27.45
CA ASP A 458 -5.95 7.30 -26.05
C ASP A 458 -4.44 7.14 -25.88
N THR A 459 -3.83 6.09 -26.45
CA THR A 459 -2.39 5.86 -26.39
C THR A 459 -1.60 7.01 -27.03
N VAL A 460 -2.09 7.59 -28.13
CA VAL A 460 -1.52 8.82 -28.71
C VAL A 460 -1.57 9.98 -27.72
N MET A 461 -2.73 10.25 -27.12
CA MET A 461 -2.87 11.34 -26.14
C MET A 461 -1.95 11.12 -24.95
N PHE A 462 -1.93 9.93 -24.36
CA PHE A 462 -1.06 9.63 -23.22
C PHE A 462 0.43 9.72 -23.57
N THR A 463 0.83 9.32 -24.78
CA THR A 463 2.21 9.49 -25.25
C THR A 463 2.60 10.97 -25.34
N ILE A 464 1.73 11.82 -25.90
CA ILE A 464 1.95 13.27 -25.93
C ILE A 464 2.06 13.82 -24.51
N GLY A 465 1.17 13.37 -23.61
CA GLY A 465 1.17 13.79 -22.22
C GLY A 465 2.43 13.37 -21.46
N ALA A 466 2.96 12.18 -21.72
CA ALA A 466 4.20 11.69 -21.13
C ALA A 466 5.43 12.50 -21.60
N LEU A 467 5.39 13.03 -22.83
CA LEU A 467 6.44 13.89 -23.39
C LEU A 467 6.31 15.37 -22.99
N ALA A 468 5.39 15.74 -22.09
CA ALA A 468 5.13 17.14 -21.74
C ALA A 468 6.35 17.88 -21.15
N GLU A 469 7.15 17.21 -20.32
CA GLU A 469 8.40 17.79 -19.77
C GLU A 469 9.45 17.98 -20.87
N TRP A 470 9.58 17.03 -21.78
CA TRP A 470 10.47 17.20 -22.94
C TRP A 470 10.01 18.35 -23.86
N LEU A 471 8.70 18.55 -24.01
CA LEU A 471 8.11 19.64 -24.80
C LEU A 471 8.37 21.03 -24.20
N SER A 472 8.55 21.17 -22.88
CA SER A 472 8.93 22.45 -22.28
C SER A 472 10.34 22.88 -22.69
N ASP A 473 11.25 21.93 -22.91
CA ASP A 473 12.59 22.23 -23.42
C ASP A 473 12.64 22.42 -24.95
N HIS A 474 11.61 21.97 -25.67
CA HIS A 474 11.52 22.04 -27.13
C HIS A 474 10.20 22.65 -27.64
N PRO A 475 9.89 23.93 -27.33
CA PRO A 475 8.59 24.54 -27.59
C PRO A 475 8.14 24.54 -29.06
N VAL A 476 9.07 24.49 -30.01
CA VAL A 476 8.79 24.45 -31.45
C VAL A 476 7.88 23.26 -31.80
N MET A 477 8.03 22.14 -31.10
CA MET A 477 7.27 20.92 -31.33
C MET A 477 5.81 20.99 -30.84
N LEU A 478 5.46 21.98 -29.99
CA LEU A 478 4.07 22.18 -29.52
C LEU A 478 3.11 22.38 -30.69
N SER A 479 3.55 23.08 -31.73
CA SER A 479 2.77 23.32 -32.96
C SER A 479 2.34 22.03 -33.68
N SER A 480 3.08 20.94 -33.48
CA SER A 480 2.80 19.63 -34.10
C SER A 480 1.80 18.79 -33.32
N VAL A 481 1.73 18.94 -31.99
CA VAL A 481 0.92 18.07 -31.11
C VAL A 481 -0.32 18.75 -30.54
N LEU A 482 -0.25 20.04 -30.23
CA LEU A 482 -1.34 20.77 -29.59
C LEU A 482 -2.65 20.77 -30.41
N PRO A 483 -2.63 20.91 -31.75
CA PRO A 483 -3.87 20.81 -32.54
C PRO A 483 -4.59 19.48 -32.37
N MET A 484 -3.86 18.36 -32.27
CA MET A 484 -4.44 17.03 -32.07
C MET A 484 -5.10 16.92 -30.69
N VAL A 485 -4.44 17.45 -29.64
CA VAL A 485 -4.98 17.44 -28.28
C VAL A 485 -6.27 18.27 -28.19
N LEU A 486 -6.29 19.46 -28.81
CA LEU A 486 -7.46 20.33 -28.83
C LEU A 486 -8.62 19.72 -29.64
N GLN A 487 -8.32 19.04 -30.74
CA GLN A 487 -9.33 18.30 -31.50
C GLN A 487 -9.92 17.14 -30.69
N ALA A 488 -9.08 16.37 -30.00
CA ALA A 488 -9.50 15.24 -29.17
C ALA A 488 -10.37 15.67 -27.98
N LEU A 489 -10.18 16.90 -27.47
CA LEU A 489 -10.99 17.48 -26.40
C LEU A 489 -12.48 17.56 -26.74
N GLY A 490 -12.82 17.64 -28.04
CA GLY A 490 -14.20 17.62 -28.52
C GLY A 490 -14.85 16.23 -28.57
N ASN A 491 -14.09 15.16 -28.28
CA ASN A 491 -14.60 13.78 -28.31
C ASN A 491 -14.87 13.26 -26.89
N PRO A 492 -16.13 12.92 -26.52
CA PRO A 492 -16.45 12.42 -25.18
C PRO A 492 -15.77 11.08 -24.84
N ASP A 493 -15.47 10.25 -25.83
CA ASP A 493 -14.81 8.95 -25.62
C ASP A 493 -13.35 9.12 -25.21
N LEU A 494 -12.72 10.25 -25.58
CA LEU A 494 -11.31 10.60 -25.26
C LEU A 494 -11.21 11.59 -24.10
N SER A 495 -12.28 11.76 -23.34
CA SER A 495 -12.39 12.78 -22.29
C SER A 495 -11.28 12.71 -21.23
N VAL A 496 -10.93 11.50 -20.76
CA VAL A 496 -9.90 11.31 -19.74
C VAL A 496 -8.51 11.61 -20.28
N SER A 497 -8.16 11.03 -21.43
CA SER A 497 -6.82 11.10 -22.02
C SER A 497 -6.51 12.51 -22.53
N SER A 498 -7.42 13.13 -23.28
CA SER A 498 -7.27 14.48 -23.82
C SER A 498 -7.12 15.56 -22.74
N VAL A 499 -8.00 15.56 -21.73
CA VAL A 499 -7.96 16.56 -20.65
C VAL A 499 -6.72 16.39 -19.77
N SER A 500 -6.35 15.14 -19.45
CA SER A 500 -5.12 14.85 -18.69
C SER A 500 -3.88 15.35 -19.44
N THR A 501 -3.82 15.08 -20.74
CA THR A 501 -2.72 15.52 -21.63
C THR A 501 -2.64 17.04 -21.71
N LEU A 502 -3.78 17.72 -21.95
CA LEU A 502 -3.84 19.18 -21.96
C LEU A 502 -3.39 19.77 -20.63
N LYS A 503 -3.81 19.18 -19.51
CA LYS A 503 -3.36 19.61 -18.18
C LYS A 503 -1.85 19.46 -17.99
N LYS A 504 -1.24 18.34 -18.42
CA LYS A 504 0.22 18.15 -18.37
C LYS A 504 0.94 19.19 -19.22
N ILE A 505 0.53 19.38 -20.48
CA ILE A 505 1.11 20.40 -21.38
C ILE A 505 0.98 21.81 -20.78
N CYS A 506 -0.19 22.18 -20.27
CA CYS A 506 -0.41 23.48 -19.63
C CYS A 506 0.46 23.67 -18.38
N ARG A 507 0.77 22.60 -17.64
CA ARG A 507 1.61 22.68 -16.43
C ARG A 507 3.08 22.88 -16.79
N GLU A 508 3.61 22.07 -17.70
CA GLU A 508 5.04 22.09 -18.04
C GLU A 508 5.40 23.24 -18.98
N CYS A 509 4.57 23.52 -20.01
CA CYS A 509 4.90 24.46 -21.08
C CYS A 509 4.24 25.84 -20.93
N LYS A 510 3.80 26.23 -19.71
CA LYS A 510 2.95 27.42 -19.48
C LYS A 510 3.45 28.72 -20.12
N TYR A 511 4.76 28.98 -20.12
CA TYR A 511 5.35 30.20 -20.67
C TYR A 511 5.37 30.21 -22.21
N ASP A 512 5.53 29.05 -22.83
CA ASP A 512 5.56 28.91 -24.28
C ASP A 512 4.18 28.76 -24.91
N LEU A 513 3.15 28.54 -24.09
CA LEU A 513 1.76 28.43 -24.53
C LEU A 513 1.04 29.78 -24.73
N ILE A 514 1.67 30.90 -24.38
CA ILE A 514 1.09 32.25 -24.52
C ILE A 514 0.51 32.49 -25.94
N PRO A 515 1.20 32.16 -27.04
CA PRO A 515 0.66 32.36 -28.39
C PRO A 515 -0.60 31.53 -28.69
N TYR A 516 -0.81 30.43 -27.97
CA TYR A 516 -1.93 29.51 -28.16
C TYR A 516 -3.06 29.74 -27.15
N ALA A 517 -2.86 30.61 -26.15
CA ALA A 517 -3.75 30.73 -25.00
C ALA A 517 -5.19 31.05 -25.40
N ALA A 518 -5.40 32.00 -26.32
CA ALA A 518 -6.73 32.36 -26.80
C ALA A 518 -7.47 31.17 -27.44
N ASN A 519 -6.77 30.35 -28.22
CA ASN A 519 -7.35 29.16 -28.85
C ASN A 519 -7.69 28.08 -27.82
N ILE A 520 -6.78 27.82 -26.87
CA ILE A 520 -7.00 26.83 -25.79
C ILE A 520 -8.21 27.22 -24.94
N VAL A 521 -8.32 28.50 -24.54
CA VAL A 521 -9.46 29.01 -23.77
C VAL A 521 -10.75 28.86 -24.57
N ALA A 522 -10.77 29.24 -25.85
CA ALA A 522 -11.96 29.16 -26.69
C ALA A 522 -12.49 27.72 -26.84
N VAL A 523 -11.61 26.76 -27.17
CA VAL A 523 -11.98 25.34 -27.31
C VAL A 523 -12.45 24.79 -25.96
N SER A 524 -11.76 25.12 -24.86
CA SER A 524 -12.15 24.65 -23.52
C SER A 524 -13.52 25.17 -23.10
N GLN A 525 -13.83 26.44 -23.39
CA GLN A 525 -15.15 27.02 -23.14
C GLN A 525 -16.25 26.33 -23.95
N GLU A 526 -16.02 26.09 -25.25
CA GLU A 526 -16.97 25.42 -26.12
C GLU A 526 -17.30 24.00 -25.61
N VAL A 527 -16.28 23.24 -25.25
CA VAL A 527 -16.41 21.87 -24.74
C VAL A 527 -17.14 21.83 -23.39
N LEU A 528 -16.86 22.78 -22.50
CA LEU A 528 -17.58 22.94 -21.23
C LEU A 528 -19.06 23.31 -21.44
N MET A 529 -19.34 24.25 -22.34
CA MET A 529 -20.72 24.66 -22.68
C MET A 529 -21.53 23.51 -23.27
N LYS A 530 -20.89 22.67 -24.09
CA LYS A 530 -21.51 21.47 -24.68
C LYS A 530 -21.65 20.28 -23.71
N GLN A 531 -21.12 20.40 -22.49
CA GLN A 531 -21.13 19.32 -21.47
C GLN A 531 -20.54 18.00 -21.98
N ILE A 532 -19.45 18.08 -22.77
CA ILE A 532 -18.79 16.89 -23.35
C ILE A 532 -18.17 16.02 -22.25
N HIS A 533 -17.63 16.64 -21.21
CA HIS A 533 -16.88 15.98 -20.15
C HIS A 533 -17.71 15.76 -18.88
N LYS A 534 -17.36 14.71 -18.11
CA LYS A 534 -17.90 14.50 -16.77
C LYS A 534 -17.27 15.46 -15.77
N SER A 535 -17.92 15.63 -14.61
CA SER A 535 -17.51 16.57 -13.56
C SER A 535 -16.02 16.54 -13.23
N SER A 536 -15.43 15.35 -13.01
CA SER A 536 -14.00 15.20 -12.68
C SER A 536 -13.07 15.74 -13.77
N GLN A 537 -13.38 15.48 -15.05
CA GLN A 537 -12.59 15.99 -16.17
C GLN A 537 -12.78 17.50 -16.34
N CYS A 538 -13.98 18.04 -16.09
CA CYS A 538 -14.15 19.49 -16.04
C CYS A 538 -13.24 20.14 -14.97
N MET A 539 -13.09 19.50 -13.79
CA MET A 539 -12.16 19.98 -12.75
C MET A 539 -10.71 20.01 -13.25
N TRP A 540 -10.27 18.97 -13.95
CA TRP A 540 -8.92 18.91 -14.54
C TRP A 540 -8.72 19.94 -15.64
N LEU A 541 -9.76 20.21 -16.44
CA LEU A 541 -9.72 21.26 -17.47
C LEU A 541 -9.59 22.64 -16.83
N MET A 542 -10.30 22.92 -15.73
CA MET A 542 -10.12 24.17 -14.98
C MET A 542 -8.70 24.30 -14.41
N GLN A 543 -8.08 23.20 -13.98
CA GLN A 543 -6.67 23.19 -13.56
C GLN A 543 -5.72 23.48 -14.74
N ALA A 544 -5.98 22.91 -15.92
CA ALA A 544 -5.20 23.20 -17.12
C ALA A 544 -5.27 24.68 -17.50
N LEU A 545 -6.47 25.27 -17.42
CA LEU A 545 -6.69 26.70 -17.66
C LEU A 545 -6.01 27.57 -16.61
N GLY A 546 -6.02 27.19 -15.32
CA GLY A 546 -5.32 27.96 -14.30
C GLY A 546 -3.81 28.02 -14.53
N PHE A 547 -3.16 26.90 -14.91
CA PHE A 547 -1.75 26.92 -15.31
C PHE A 547 -1.50 27.81 -16.53
N LEU A 548 -2.31 27.68 -17.58
CA LEU A 548 -2.20 28.50 -18.79
C LEU A 548 -2.30 30.00 -18.49
N LEU A 549 -3.35 30.39 -17.74
CA LEU A 549 -3.62 31.79 -17.41
C LEU A 549 -2.52 32.37 -16.51
N SER A 550 -1.89 31.57 -15.64
CA SER A 550 -0.82 32.05 -14.76
C SER A 550 0.36 32.69 -15.48
N ALA A 551 0.60 32.32 -16.75
CA ALA A 551 1.68 32.87 -17.58
C ALA A 551 1.32 34.19 -18.27
N LEU A 552 0.04 34.56 -18.38
CA LEU A 552 -0.42 35.73 -19.12
C LEU A 552 -0.22 37.06 -18.37
N PRO A 553 -0.24 38.21 -19.06
CA PRO A 553 -0.33 39.52 -18.42
C PRO A 553 -1.62 39.67 -17.60
N VAL A 554 -1.58 40.43 -16.51
CA VAL A 554 -2.69 40.58 -15.55
C VAL A 554 -4.00 41.04 -16.22
N GLU A 555 -3.92 41.94 -17.20
CA GLU A 555 -5.07 42.44 -17.96
C GLU A 555 -5.76 41.32 -18.76
N GLU A 556 -4.97 40.48 -19.44
CA GLU A 556 -5.47 39.33 -20.18
C GLU A 556 -6.00 38.24 -19.25
N ILE A 557 -5.38 38.04 -18.07
CA ILE A 557 -5.90 37.14 -17.05
C ILE A 557 -7.31 37.56 -16.65
N LEU A 558 -7.51 38.83 -16.32
CA LEU A 558 -8.82 39.36 -15.92
C LEU A 558 -9.87 39.20 -17.02
N GLN A 559 -9.50 39.50 -18.28
CA GLN A 559 -10.40 39.35 -19.42
C GLN A 559 -10.84 37.89 -19.61
N ASN A 560 -9.89 36.95 -19.59
CA ASN A 560 -10.16 35.53 -19.77
C ASN A 560 -10.91 34.94 -18.57
N LEU A 561 -10.57 35.33 -17.34
CA LEU A 561 -11.30 34.94 -16.13
C LEU A 561 -12.75 35.39 -16.19
N HIS A 562 -12.99 36.65 -16.57
CA HIS A 562 -14.34 37.18 -16.68
C HIS A 562 -15.16 36.42 -17.74
N SER A 563 -14.56 36.12 -18.89
CA SER A 563 -15.21 35.31 -19.93
C SER A 563 -15.51 33.88 -19.46
N LEU A 564 -14.60 33.25 -18.74
CA LEU A 564 -14.71 31.85 -18.30
C LEU A 564 -15.72 31.69 -17.15
N ILE A 565 -15.73 32.60 -16.18
CA ILE A 565 -16.42 32.43 -14.89
C ILE A 565 -17.83 33.05 -14.90
N THR A 566 -18.05 34.16 -15.60
CA THR A 566 -19.35 34.86 -15.64
C THR A 566 -20.57 33.96 -15.91
N PRO A 567 -20.57 33.04 -16.90
CA PRO A 567 -21.74 32.18 -17.12
C PRO A 567 -22.05 31.29 -15.92
N TYR A 568 -21.02 30.84 -15.19
CA TYR A 568 -21.17 30.02 -13.99
C TYR A 568 -21.61 30.84 -12.77
N ILE A 569 -21.15 32.09 -12.63
CA ILE A 569 -21.66 33.00 -11.58
C ILE A 569 -23.15 33.24 -11.79
N GLN A 570 -23.58 33.57 -13.02
CA GLN A 570 -25.00 33.80 -13.33
C GLN A 570 -25.86 32.56 -13.06
N GLN A 571 -25.34 31.38 -13.39
CA GLN A 571 -26.02 30.12 -13.08
C GLN A 571 -26.09 29.90 -11.56
N LEU A 572 -25.03 30.21 -10.83
CA LEU A 572 -24.97 30.08 -9.38
C LEU A 572 -25.89 31.07 -8.67
N GLU A 573 -26.04 32.30 -9.17
CA GLU A 573 -27.02 33.29 -8.70
C GLU A 573 -28.45 32.75 -8.82
N LYS A 574 -28.80 32.21 -10.00
CA LYS A 574 -30.11 31.59 -10.21
C LYS A 574 -30.36 30.43 -9.24
N LEU A 575 -29.38 29.55 -9.06
CA LEU A 575 -29.47 28.42 -8.13
C LEU A 575 -29.55 28.88 -6.66
N ALA A 576 -28.90 30.00 -6.32
CA ALA A 576 -28.93 30.59 -4.99
C ALA A 576 -30.30 31.19 -4.66
N ASP A 577 -31.08 31.64 -5.65
CA ASP A 577 -32.45 32.15 -5.45
C ASP A 577 -33.49 31.04 -5.27
N GLU A 578 -33.26 29.88 -5.89
CA GLU A 578 -34.16 28.72 -5.81
C GLU A 578 -34.22 28.08 -4.40
N THR A 579 -35.22 27.21 -4.20
CA THR A 579 -35.37 26.46 -2.94
C THR A 579 -34.40 25.27 -2.89
N PRO A 580 -33.82 24.95 -1.72
CA PRO A 580 -32.90 23.83 -1.58
C PRO A 580 -33.52 22.50 -2.04
N ASN A 581 -32.87 21.84 -3.00
CA ASN A 581 -33.26 20.52 -3.49
C ASN A 581 -32.03 19.72 -3.97
N PRO A 582 -32.11 18.39 -4.08
CA PRO A 582 -30.96 17.55 -4.44
C PRO A 582 -30.31 17.88 -5.78
N SER A 583 -31.09 18.29 -6.79
CA SER A 583 -30.55 18.67 -8.11
C SER A 583 -29.76 19.97 -8.03
N ASN A 584 -30.28 20.96 -7.31
CA ASN A 584 -29.60 22.24 -7.09
C ASN A 584 -28.31 22.04 -6.30
N LYS A 585 -28.31 21.14 -5.31
CA LYS A 585 -27.10 20.77 -4.56
C LYS A 585 -25.98 20.31 -5.49
N VAL A 586 -26.25 19.35 -6.39
CA VAL A 586 -25.24 18.82 -7.31
C VAL A 586 -24.70 19.92 -8.23
N ALA A 587 -25.57 20.78 -8.75
CA ALA A 587 -25.16 21.89 -9.62
C ALA A 587 -24.31 22.93 -8.87
N ILE A 588 -24.69 23.30 -7.64
CA ILE A 588 -23.92 24.21 -6.78
C ILE A 588 -22.54 23.63 -6.50
N ILE A 589 -22.46 22.37 -6.04
CA ILE A 589 -21.17 21.72 -5.75
C ILE A 589 -20.29 21.65 -7.00
N HIS A 590 -20.86 21.35 -8.16
CA HIS A 590 -20.12 21.33 -9.41
C HIS A 590 -19.50 22.70 -9.74
N ILE A 591 -20.29 23.78 -9.69
CA ILE A 591 -19.80 25.14 -9.99
C ILE A 591 -18.73 25.59 -8.99
N LEU A 592 -18.97 25.37 -7.68
CA LEU A 592 -17.99 25.68 -6.64
C LEU A 592 -16.69 24.88 -6.85
N GLY A 593 -16.81 23.62 -7.27
CA GLY A 593 -15.69 22.78 -7.66
C GLY A 593 -14.88 23.35 -8.83
N LEU A 594 -15.54 23.85 -9.89
CA LEU A 594 -14.86 24.46 -11.04
C LEU A 594 -14.02 25.67 -10.60
N LEU A 595 -14.59 26.56 -9.79
CA LEU A 595 -13.91 27.73 -9.24
C LEU A 595 -12.70 27.34 -8.38
N SER A 596 -12.91 26.41 -7.44
CA SER A 596 -11.85 25.91 -6.55
C SER A 596 -10.68 25.32 -7.34
N ASN A 597 -10.96 24.52 -8.38
CA ASN A 597 -9.93 23.88 -9.19
C ASN A 597 -9.17 24.85 -10.09
N LEU A 598 -9.84 25.89 -10.61
CA LEU A 598 -9.17 26.98 -11.32
C LEU A 598 -8.20 27.72 -10.40
N PHE A 599 -8.67 28.13 -9.22
CA PHE A 599 -7.85 28.87 -8.25
C PHE A 599 -6.73 28.05 -7.64
N THR A 600 -6.81 26.71 -7.69
CA THR A 600 -5.72 25.82 -7.23
C THR A 600 -4.44 25.96 -8.07
N THR A 601 -4.56 26.38 -9.32
CA THR A 601 -3.45 26.35 -10.30
C THR A 601 -3.11 27.71 -10.89
N LEU A 602 -3.97 28.71 -10.67
CA LEU A 602 -3.75 30.09 -11.09
C LEU A 602 -2.89 30.85 -10.07
N ASP A 603 -1.58 30.59 -10.10
CA ASP A 603 -0.56 31.23 -9.26
C ASP A 603 0.23 32.26 -10.07
N ILE A 604 0.02 33.54 -9.77
CA ILE A 604 0.68 34.66 -10.48
C ILE A 604 1.99 35.06 -9.78
N SER A 605 2.17 34.66 -8.51
CA SER A 605 3.25 35.10 -7.64
C SER A 605 4.60 34.47 -8.04
N LYS A 606 4.60 33.29 -8.66
CA LYS A 606 5.80 32.62 -9.19
C LYS A 606 6.50 33.33 -10.35
N LYS A 607 5.92 34.38 -10.94
CA LYS A 607 6.64 35.24 -11.89
C LYS A 607 7.79 35.99 -11.22
N GLU A 608 7.74 36.23 -9.91
CA GLU A 608 8.75 37.03 -9.20
C GLU A 608 10.04 36.24 -8.86
N GLU A 609 9.95 34.92 -8.64
CA GLU A 609 11.11 34.11 -8.21
C GLU A 609 12.06 33.72 -9.36
N GLN A 610 11.58 33.62 -10.60
CA GLN A 610 12.41 33.26 -11.76
C GLN A 610 13.09 34.45 -12.44
N SER A 611 12.75 35.68 -12.06
CA SER A 611 13.27 36.89 -12.72
C SER A 611 14.68 37.32 -12.32
N GLU A 612 15.28 36.85 -11.21
CA GLU A 612 16.66 37.20 -10.84
C GLU A 612 17.38 36.08 -10.04
N GLU A 613 18.07 35.16 -10.71
CA GLU A 613 19.12 34.36 -10.06
C GLU A 613 20.33 35.26 -9.76
N GLY A 614 20.48 35.73 -8.50
CA GLY A 614 21.76 36.26 -8.02
C GLY A 614 21.75 37.40 -7.01
N VAL A 615 20.60 37.95 -6.61
CA VAL A 615 20.54 39.04 -5.61
C VAL A 615 19.74 38.58 -4.38
N PRO A 616 20.21 38.80 -3.14
CA PRO A 616 19.42 38.45 -1.96
C PRO A 616 18.12 39.27 -1.96
N PRO A 617 16.98 38.72 -1.51
CA PRO A 617 15.70 39.42 -1.54
C PRO A 617 15.75 40.59 -0.55
N VAL A 618 16.00 41.79 -1.06
CA VAL A 618 15.74 43.01 -0.33
C VAL A 618 14.22 43.17 -0.32
N LYS A 619 13.60 43.04 0.86
CA LYS A 619 12.21 43.47 1.12
C LYS A 619 12.09 44.96 0.79
N THR A 620 11.88 45.28 -0.47
CA THR A 620 11.51 46.60 -0.95
C THR A 620 10.01 46.59 -1.18
N SER A 621 9.35 47.60 -0.60
CA SER A 621 8.02 48.18 -0.86
C SER A 621 7.09 47.52 -1.90
N PRO A 622 5.75 47.53 -1.65
CA PRO A 622 4.74 46.80 -2.42
C PRO A 622 4.86 47.07 -3.92
N SER A 623 4.88 45.97 -4.69
CA SER A 623 4.96 45.96 -6.14
C SER A 623 3.86 46.83 -6.76
N GLN A 624 4.22 47.60 -7.78
CA GLN A 624 3.33 48.47 -8.56
C GLN A 624 2.37 47.68 -9.49
N LEU A 625 1.92 46.49 -9.08
CA LEU A 625 0.94 45.69 -9.82
C LEU A 625 -0.44 45.87 -9.17
N GLY A 626 -1.47 45.98 -10.02
CA GLY A 626 -2.86 46.07 -9.58
C GLY A 626 -3.31 44.88 -8.72
N PRO A 627 -4.56 44.90 -8.22
CA PRO A 627 -5.05 43.86 -7.32
C PRO A 627 -4.96 42.48 -7.99
N ASN A 628 -4.58 41.46 -7.20
CA ASN A 628 -4.49 40.09 -7.68
C ASN A 628 -5.85 39.65 -8.29
N PRO A 629 -5.89 39.19 -9.55
CA PRO A 629 -7.12 38.80 -10.24
C PRO A 629 -8.00 37.81 -9.47
N VAL A 630 -7.40 36.83 -8.79
CA VAL A 630 -8.16 35.84 -8.01
C VAL A 630 -8.83 36.51 -6.81
N VAL A 631 -8.16 37.44 -6.14
CA VAL A 631 -8.74 38.21 -5.02
C VAL A 631 -9.93 39.04 -5.50
N VAL A 632 -9.82 39.70 -6.66
CA VAL A 632 -10.93 40.48 -7.23
C VAL A 632 -12.15 39.60 -7.50
N VAL A 633 -11.95 38.41 -8.10
CA VAL A 633 -13.04 37.47 -8.34
C VAL A 633 -13.63 36.94 -7.04
N LEU A 634 -12.80 36.60 -6.05
CA LEU A 634 -13.27 36.14 -4.74
C LEU A 634 -14.12 37.21 -4.04
N GLN A 635 -13.71 38.49 -4.09
CA GLN A 635 -14.49 39.60 -3.54
C GLN A 635 -15.86 39.75 -4.22
N GLN A 636 -15.92 39.59 -5.54
CA GLN A 636 -17.17 39.66 -6.31
C GLN A 636 -18.12 38.50 -5.97
N VAL A 637 -17.59 37.28 -5.84
CA VAL A 637 -18.37 36.06 -5.60
C VAL A 637 -18.70 35.88 -4.10
N PHE A 638 -18.04 36.60 -3.20
CA PHE A 638 -18.21 36.45 -1.75
C PHE A 638 -19.65 36.64 -1.27
N ALA A 639 -20.35 37.66 -1.78
CA ALA A 639 -21.75 37.92 -1.42
C ALA A 639 -22.66 36.75 -1.83
N LEU A 640 -22.41 36.16 -2.99
CA LEU A 640 -23.15 35.00 -3.50
C LEU A 640 -22.88 33.75 -2.66
N ILE A 641 -21.62 33.52 -2.25
CA ILE A 641 -21.26 32.44 -1.33
C ILE A 641 -22.02 32.58 0.00
N HIS A 642 -22.13 33.79 0.54
CA HIS A 642 -22.93 34.05 1.73
C HIS A 642 -24.40 33.70 1.56
N THR A 643 -25.00 34.07 0.43
CA THR A 643 -26.40 33.71 0.10
C THR A 643 -26.57 32.19 0.07
N ILE A 644 -25.64 31.46 -0.55
CA ILE A 644 -25.68 29.98 -0.58
C ILE A 644 -25.58 29.41 0.83
N LEU A 645 -24.58 29.83 1.62
CA LEU A 645 -24.39 29.35 2.99
C LEU A 645 -25.63 29.61 3.86
N SER A 646 -26.33 30.73 3.68
CA SER A 646 -27.54 31.03 4.45
C SER A 646 -28.65 29.98 4.27
N LYS A 647 -28.72 29.32 3.10
CA LYS A 647 -29.69 28.28 2.77
C LYS A 647 -29.16 26.86 3.00
N TRP A 648 -27.85 26.66 2.89
CA TRP A 648 -27.20 25.35 2.85
C TRP A 648 -26.27 25.05 4.04
N LEU A 649 -26.32 25.85 5.10
CA LEU A 649 -25.40 25.73 6.25
C LEU A 649 -25.40 24.34 6.91
N ASN A 650 -26.54 23.65 6.86
CA ASN A 650 -26.71 22.31 7.45
C ASN A 650 -26.26 21.17 6.52
N ASP A 651 -25.93 21.45 5.26
CA ASP A 651 -25.45 20.43 4.31
C ASP A 651 -23.92 20.40 4.30
N SER A 652 -23.35 19.32 4.83
CA SER A 652 -21.90 19.17 4.95
C SER A 652 -21.16 19.23 3.61
N GLN A 653 -21.74 18.71 2.53
CA GLN A 653 -21.06 18.66 1.22
C GLN A 653 -21.00 20.04 0.57
N VAL A 654 -22.05 20.86 0.72
CA VAL A 654 -22.04 22.24 0.21
C VAL A 654 -21.07 23.10 1.02
N VAL A 655 -21.08 22.96 2.35
CA VAL A 655 -20.14 23.68 3.22
C VAL A 655 -18.69 23.30 2.91
N GLU A 656 -18.41 22.01 2.73
CA GLU A 656 -17.08 21.53 2.35
C GLU A 656 -16.63 22.08 0.99
N ALA A 657 -17.53 22.12 -0.01
CA ALA A 657 -17.23 22.73 -1.31
C ALA A 657 -16.91 24.23 -1.21
N VAL A 658 -17.61 24.97 -0.34
CA VAL A 658 -17.30 26.39 -0.07
C VAL A 658 -15.94 26.52 0.63
N CYS A 659 -15.69 25.73 1.67
CA CYS A 659 -14.39 25.72 2.36
C CYS A 659 -13.24 25.39 1.39
N ALA A 660 -13.45 24.46 0.45
CA ALA A 660 -12.46 24.06 -0.54
C ALA A 660 -12.08 25.20 -1.51
N ILE A 661 -13.00 26.11 -1.87
CA ILE A 661 -12.64 27.30 -2.68
C ILE A 661 -11.59 28.12 -1.94
N PHE A 662 -11.85 28.44 -0.68
CA PHE A 662 -10.95 29.27 0.12
C PHE A 662 -9.67 28.54 0.48
N GLU A 663 -9.73 27.25 0.83
CA GLU A 663 -8.55 26.44 1.11
C GLU A 663 -7.58 26.43 -0.08
N LYS A 664 -8.08 26.16 -1.28
CA LYS A 664 -7.27 26.17 -2.51
C LYS A 664 -6.75 27.56 -2.85
N SER A 665 -7.58 28.59 -2.70
CA SER A 665 -7.18 29.98 -2.97
C SER A 665 -6.09 30.45 -2.00
N VAL A 666 -6.24 30.16 -0.70
CA VAL A 666 -5.26 30.50 0.34
C VAL A 666 -3.94 29.76 0.11
N LYS A 667 -3.96 28.48 -0.27
CA LYS A 667 -2.75 27.70 -0.61
C LYS A 667 -2.01 28.25 -1.83
N THR A 668 -2.74 28.85 -2.77
CA THR A 668 -2.18 29.34 -4.03
C THR A 668 -1.65 30.77 -3.88
N LEU A 669 -2.42 31.65 -3.24
CA LEU A 669 -2.11 33.06 -3.10
C LEU A 669 -1.20 33.39 -1.91
N LEU A 670 -1.15 32.53 -0.89
CA LEU A 670 -0.37 32.75 0.33
C LEU A 670 -0.64 34.15 0.93
N SER A 671 0.37 35.02 1.01
CA SER A 671 0.26 36.37 1.54
C SER A 671 -0.65 37.28 0.70
N ASP A 672 -0.78 37.04 -0.61
CA ASP A 672 -1.66 37.84 -1.49
C ASP A 672 -3.15 37.67 -1.14
N PHE A 673 -3.50 36.66 -0.35
CA PHE A 673 -4.86 36.46 0.16
C PHE A 673 -5.22 37.43 1.30
N ALA A 674 -4.26 38.21 1.84
CA ALA A 674 -4.46 39.14 2.96
C ALA A 674 -5.75 39.98 2.91
N PRO A 675 -6.18 40.56 1.76
CA PRO A 675 -7.40 41.37 1.69
C PRO A 675 -8.70 40.61 2.06
N MET A 676 -8.71 39.28 1.96
CA MET A 676 -9.88 38.44 2.25
C MET A 676 -9.91 37.89 3.68
N VAL A 677 -8.83 38.03 4.45
CA VAL A 677 -8.66 37.39 5.77
C VAL A 677 -9.76 37.78 6.76
N SER A 678 -10.12 39.06 6.84
CA SER A 678 -11.17 39.52 7.77
C SER A 678 -12.53 38.91 7.42
N GLN A 679 -12.90 38.98 6.14
CA GLN A 679 -14.20 38.48 5.66
C GLN A 679 -14.32 36.96 5.85
N LEU A 680 -13.26 36.23 5.51
CA LEU A 680 -13.20 34.78 5.70
C LEU A 680 -13.27 34.41 7.19
N SER A 681 -12.56 35.14 8.06
CA SER A 681 -12.57 34.85 9.50
C SER A 681 -13.95 34.98 10.11
N GLU A 682 -14.68 36.04 9.74
CA GLU A 682 -16.06 36.25 10.18
C GLU A 682 -17.01 35.15 9.67
N MET A 683 -16.88 34.78 8.38
CA MET A 683 -17.68 33.73 7.77
C MET A 683 -17.46 32.38 8.48
N LEU A 684 -16.20 31.98 8.66
CA LEU A 684 -15.85 30.72 9.33
C LEU A 684 -16.33 30.69 10.77
N GLY A 685 -16.22 31.82 11.49
CA GLY A 685 -16.73 31.92 12.85
C GLY A 685 -18.24 31.65 12.93
N ARG A 686 -19.03 32.32 12.08
CA ARG A 686 -20.49 32.12 12.01
C ARG A 686 -20.86 30.69 11.60
N MET A 687 -20.15 30.13 10.62
CA MET A 687 -20.38 28.76 10.17
C MET A 687 -20.13 27.76 11.30
N TYR A 688 -18.96 27.84 11.93
CA TYR A 688 -18.55 26.90 12.96
C TYR A 688 -19.39 27.00 14.24
N SER A 689 -19.82 28.21 14.61
CA SER A 689 -20.76 28.39 15.74
C SER A 689 -22.14 27.80 15.49
N THR A 690 -22.56 27.65 14.23
CA THR A 690 -23.88 27.10 13.89
C THR A 690 -23.81 25.59 13.66
N VAL A 691 -22.88 25.15 12.80
CA VAL A 691 -22.65 23.75 12.45
C VAL A 691 -21.14 23.49 12.47
N PRO A 692 -20.59 22.93 13.56
CA PRO A 692 -19.18 22.61 13.67
C PRO A 692 -18.76 21.54 12.66
N GLN A 693 -17.72 21.82 11.87
CA GLN A 693 -17.18 20.90 10.86
C GLN A 693 -15.65 20.96 10.82
N ALA A 694 -15.03 19.81 10.56
CA ALA A 694 -13.58 19.67 10.43
C ALA A 694 -12.95 20.62 9.39
N SER A 695 -13.63 20.84 8.25
CA SER A 695 -13.15 21.69 7.16
C SER A 695 -12.87 23.15 7.59
N ALA A 696 -13.66 23.70 8.52
CA ALA A 696 -13.46 25.04 9.04
C ALA A 696 -12.23 25.12 9.96
N LEU A 697 -11.96 24.07 10.75
CA LEU A 697 -10.75 23.97 11.57
C LEU A 697 -9.50 23.88 10.70
N GLU A 698 -9.54 23.07 9.64
CA GLU A 698 -8.44 22.93 8.68
C GLU A 698 -8.14 24.25 7.94
N LEU A 699 -9.18 24.98 7.54
CA LEU A 699 -8.99 26.29 6.92
C LEU A 699 -8.45 27.33 7.92
N THR A 700 -8.94 27.32 9.17
CA THR A 700 -8.38 28.14 10.24
C THR A 700 -6.90 27.82 10.47
N ARG A 701 -6.53 26.53 10.46
CA ARG A 701 -5.16 26.05 10.61
C ARG A 701 -4.26 26.57 9.49
N LEU A 702 -4.76 26.56 8.26
CA LEU A 702 -4.05 27.10 7.10
C LEU A 702 -3.84 28.63 7.23
N MET A 703 -4.87 29.37 7.66
CA MET A 703 -4.76 30.81 7.90
C MET A 703 -3.72 31.12 8.99
N VAL A 704 -3.70 30.36 10.09
CA VAL A 704 -2.67 30.45 11.13
C VAL A 704 -1.28 30.15 10.56
N HIS A 705 -1.15 29.15 9.69
CA HIS A 705 0.14 28.78 9.11
C HIS A 705 0.77 29.91 8.28
N ILE A 706 -0.03 30.60 7.46
CA ILE A 706 0.43 31.61 6.50
C ILE A 706 0.63 32.96 7.18
N PHE A 707 -0.37 33.43 7.93
CA PHE A 707 -0.41 34.82 8.43
C PHE A 707 0.17 35.00 9.84
N ALA A 708 0.71 33.96 10.48
CA ALA A 708 1.26 34.07 11.84
C ALA A 708 2.38 35.12 11.97
N SER A 709 3.18 35.33 10.93
CA SER A 709 4.24 36.33 10.90
C SER A 709 3.79 37.74 10.48
N GLU A 710 2.52 37.91 10.11
CA GLU A 710 1.97 39.17 9.56
C GLU A 710 1.05 39.85 10.58
N PRO A 711 1.58 40.75 11.44
CA PRO A 711 0.84 41.29 12.58
C PRO A 711 -0.37 42.15 12.19
N GLU A 712 -0.38 42.71 10.97
CA GLU A 712 -1.46 43.56 10.47
C GLU A 712 -2.73 42.76 10.15
N HIS A 713 -2.57 41.53 9.66
CA HIS A 713 -3.68 40.69 9.18
C HIS A 713 -4.07 39.57 10.16
N PHE A 714 -3.26 39.33 11.18
CA PHE A 714 -3.49 38.27 12.17
C PHE A 714 -4.64 38.50 13.18
N PRO A 715 -5.04 39.74 13.58
CA PRO A 715 -6.04 39.92 14.63
C PRO A 715 -7.39 39.21 14.38
N PRO A 716 -7.99 39.24 13.17
CA PRO A 716 -9.20 38.46 12.87
C PRO A 716 -9.00 36.93 13.03
N ILE A 717 -7.82 36.42 12.67
CA ILE A 717 -7.48 35.00 12.78
C ILE A 717 -7.37 34.60 14.26
N LYS A 718 -6.79 35.46 15.10
CA LYS A 718 -6.74 35.25 16.55
C LYS A 718 -8.15 35.12 17.13
N THR A 719 -9.06 36.03 16.77
CA THR A 719 -10.47 35.97 17.22
C THR A 719 -11.16 34.68 16.73
N LEU A 720 -10.94 34.28 15.48
CA LEU A 720 -11.46 33.02 14.95
C LEU A 720 -10.92 31.81 15.73
N PHE A 721 -9.60 31.76 15.98
CA PHE A 721 -8.95 30.68 16.73
C PHE A 721 -9.54 30.51 18.14
N GLU A 722 -9.75 31.61 18.86
CA GLU A 722 -10.37 31.60 20.19
C GLU A 722 -11.82 31.09 20.13
N LEU A 723 -12.59 31.56 19.15
CA LEU A 723 -13.98 31.13 18.95
C LEU A 723 -14.09 29.63 18.63
N VAL A 724 -13.36 29.14 17.62
CA VAL A 724 -13.43 27.73 17.23
C VAL A 724 -12.92 26.83 18.34
N THR A 725 -11.95 27.29 19.14
CA THR A 725 -11.48 26.53 20.30
C THR A 725 -12.55 26.42 21.38
N SER A 726 -13.19 27.55 21.74
CA SER A 726 -14.28 27.56 22.72
C SER A 726 -15.44 26.63 22.31
N VAL A 727 -15.89 26.73 21.05
CA VAL A 727 -16.97 25.88 20.51
C VAL A 727 -16.57 24.40 20.53
N THR A 728 -15.35 24.07 20.10
CA THR A 728 -14.88 22.66 20.05
C THR A 728 -14.77 22.04 21.43
N LEU A 729 -14.30 22.80 22.43
CA LEU A 729 -14.24 22.32 23.81
C LEU A 729 -15.64 22.04 24.39
N SER A 730 -16.64 22.87 24.06
CA SER A 730 -18.03 22.64 24.45
C SER A 730 -18.59 21.34 23.85
N ILE A 731 -18.29 21.05 22.57
CA ILE A 731 -18.67 19.79 21.91
C ILE A 731 -18.01 18.60 22.61
N PHE A 732 -16.73 18.69 22.93
CA PHE A 732 -15.99 17.61 23.57
C PHE A 732 -16.52 17.28 24.97
N GLN A 733 -17.06 18.26 25.70
CA GLN A 733 -17.71 18.03 27.00
C GLN A 733 -19.01 17.22 26.87
N GLN A 734 -19.72 17.31 25.74
CA GLN A 734 -20.96 16.57 25.50
C GLN A 734 -20.70 15.13 25.08
N GLY A 735 -19.66 14.90 24.28
CA GLY A 735 -19.37 13.59 23.69
C GLY A 735 -17.96 13.48 23.11
N PRO A 736 -16.95 13.09 23.89
CA PRO A 736 -15.54 13.11 23.46
C PRO A 736 -15.20 12.08 22.36
N ARG A 737 -16.12 11.18 22.02
CA ARG A 737 -15.95 10.14 21.01
C ARG A 737 -16.92 10.26 19.82
N ASP A 738 -17.80 11.25 19.84
CA ASP A 738 -18.89 11.36 18.87
C ASP A 738 -18.44 12.04 17.57
N HIS A 739 -17.37 12.84 17.63
CA HIS A 739 -16.81 13.61 16.50
C HIS A 739 -15.30 13.44 16.35
N PRO A 740 -14.80 12.24 15.96
CA PRO A 740 -13.37 11.96 15.87
C PRO A 740 -12.63 12.80 14.82
N ASP A 741 -13.31 13.17 13.73
CA ASP A 741 -12.81 14.04 12.65
C ASP A 741 -12.57 15.49 13.11
N ILE A 742 -13.49 16.04 13.92
CA ILE A 742 -13.34 17.36 14.54
C ILE A 742 -12.18 17.34 15.54
N VAL A 743 -12.08 16.28 16.36
CA VAL A 743 -10.97 16.14 17.33
C VAL A 743 -9.63 16.07 16.61
N ASP A 744 -9.54 15.32 15.51
CA ASP A 744 -8.31 15.23 14.72
C ASP A 744 -7.87 16.61 14.19
N SER A 745 -8.76 17.30 13.48
CA SER A 745 -8.51 18.62 12.90
C SER A 745 -8.23 19.68 13.97
N PHE A 746 -8.93 19.60 15.10
CA PHE A 746 -8.72 20.48 16.24
C PHE A 746 -7.31 20.32 16.82
N MET A 747 -6.85 19.08 17.01
CA MET A 747 -5.49 18.84 17.49
C MET A 747 -4.44 19.35 16.51
N GLN A 748 -4.65 19.17 15.20
CA GLN A 748 -3.75 19.74 14.18
C GLN A 748 -3.73 21.27 14.21
N LEU A 749 -4.88 21.92 14.43
CA LEU A 749 -4.95 23.37 14.60
C LEU A 749 -4.16 23.86 15.81
N GLN A 750 -4.33 23.21 16.98
CA GLN A 750 -3.59 23.56 18.19
C GLN A 750 -2.08 23.38 18.02
N ALA A 751 -1.66 22.29 17.39
CA ALA A 751 -0.25 22.04 17.06
C ALA A 751 0.34 23.10 16.13
N GLN A 752 -0.43 23.49 15.10
CA GLN A 752 0.00 24.52 14.16
C GLN A 752 0.13 25.89 14.83
N ALA A 753 -0.80 26.21 15.75
CA ALA A 753 -0.75 27.43 16.55
C ALA A 753 0.51 27.47 17.44
N LEU A 754 0.81 26.39 18.16
CA LEU A 754 2.04 26.29 18.97
C LEU A 754 3.30 26.42 18.11
N LYS A 755 3.34 25.79 16.94
CA LYS A 755 4.50 25.81 16.04
C LYS A 755 4.78 27.18 15.43
N ARG A 756 3.74 27.96 15.08
CA ARG A 756 3.89 29.22 14.32
C ARG A 756 3.67 30.48 15.16
N LYS A 757 2.76 30.43 16.14
CA LYS A 757 2.42 31.56 17.01
C LYS A 757 2.14 31.10 18.45
N PRO A 758 3.17 30.66 19.22
CA PRO A 758 3.01 30.23 20.62
C PRO A 758 2.25 31.24 21.49
N ASP A 759 2.38 32.55 21.20
CA ASP A 759 1.69 33.64 21.89
C ASP A 759 0.16 33.49 21.94
N LEU A 760 -0.45 32.72 21.03
CA LEU A 760 -1.88 32.41 21.08
C LEU A 760 -2.27 31.69 22.39
N PHE A 761 -1.35 30.89 22.96
CA PHE A 761 -1.56 30.18 24.22
C PHE A 761 -1.38 31.05 25.46
N LEU A 762 -1.02 32.32 25.28
CA LEU A 762 -0.99 33.34 26.35
C LEU A 762 -2.30 34.14 26.42
N SER A 763 -3.28 33.86 25.54
CA SER A 763 -4.56 34.56 25.55
C SER A 763 -5.39 34.18 26.79
N GLU A 764 -5.94 35.18 27.48
CA GLU A 764 -6.84 34.98 28.63
C GLU A 764 -8.13 34.25 28.26
N ASN A 765 -8.50 34.27 26.97
CA ASN A 765 -9.71 33.63 26.45
C ASN A 765 -9.52 32.13 26.15
N LEU A 766 -8.31 31.58 26.32
CA LEU A 766 -8.00 30.18 26.00
C LEU A 766 -7.86 29.33 27.27
N ASP A 767 -8.71 28.31 27.41
CA ASP A 767 -8.55 27.30 28.46
C ASP A 767 -7.51 26.23 28.06
N VAL A 768 -6.24 26.53 28.32
CA VAL A 768 -5.10 25.64 28.02
C VAL A 768 -5.25 24.27 28.72
N LYS A 769 -5.87 24.24 29.90
CA LYS A 769 -6.08 23.00 30.67
C LYS A 769 -7.11 22.10 29.99
N ALA A 770 -8.21 22.67 29.51
CA ALA A 770 -9.21 21.94 28.74
C ALA A 770 -8.64 21.42 27.41
N VAL A 771 -7.84 22.23 26.69
CA VAL A 771 -7.14 21.81 25.46
C VAL A 771 -6.22 20.61 25.74
N TYR A 772 -5.43 20.67 26.81
CA TYR A 772 -4.54 19.58 27.22
C TYR A 772 -5.32 18.30 27.56
N HIS A 773 -6.47 18.42 28.22
CA HIS A 773 -7.32 17.26 28.54
C HIS A 773 -7.99 16.64 27.32
N CYS A 774 -8.33 17.43 26.30
CA CYS A 774 -8.83 16.96 25.01
C CYS A 774 -7.72 16.20 24.25
N GLY A 775 -6.50 16.73 24.26
CA GLY A 775 -5.37 16.26 23.46
C GLY A 775 -4.49 15.16 24.04
N LYS A 776 -4.93 14.38 25.04
CA LYS A 776 -4.08 13.41 25.78
C LYS A 776 -3.37 12.37 24.90
N SER A 777 -3.91 12.03 23.73
CA SER A 777 -3.27 11.08 22.80
C SER A 777 -2.27 11.74 21.84
N ARG A 778 -2.31 13.07 21.66
CA ARG A 778 -1.47 13.84 20.73
C ARG A 778 -0.69 14.98 21.40
N SER A 779 -0.48 14.89 22.71
CA SER A 779 0.22 15.94 23.48
C SER A 779 1.71 16.08 23.15
N ALA A 780 2.29 15.24 22.28
CA ALA A 780 3.69 15.31 21.87
C ALA A 780 4.08 16.69 21.31
N GLU A 781 3.14 17.40 20.71
CA GLU A 781 3.34 18.72 20.09
C GLU A 781 3.27 19.87 21.10
N LEU A 782 2.63 19.66 22.26
CA LEU A 782 2.55 20.63 23.36
C LEU A 782 3.83 20.67 24.19
N LEU A 783 4.46 19.51 24.41
CA LEU A 783 5.59 19.33 25.33
C LEU A 783 6.85 20.14 25.00
N PRO A 784 7.23 20.41 23.74
CA PRO A 784 8.38 21.25 23.43
C PRO A 784 8.26 22.68 23.95
N HIS A 785 7.04 23.18 24.13
CA HIS A 785 6.75 24.57 24.50
C HIS A 785 6.61 24.78 26.02
N CYS A 786 6.89 23.77 26.86
CA CYS A 786 6.84 23.91 28.32
C CYS A 786 7.76 25.00 28.88
N GLY A 787 8.89 25.28 28.21
CA GLY A 787 9.83 26.33 28.61
C GLY A 787 9.46 27.72 28.09
N ASP A 788 8.83 27.79 26.91
CA ASP A 788 8.59 29.04 26.19
C ASP A 788 7.18 29.61 26.46
N VAL A 789 6.23 28.77 26.86
CA VAL A 789 4.83 29.16 27.14
C VAL A 789 4.46 28.76 28.59
N PRO A 790 4.44 29.71 29.54
CA PRO A 790 4.23 29.43 30.96
C PRO A 790 2.94 28.65 31.26
N ALA A 791 1.84 28.95 30.56
CA ALA A 791 0.56 28.26 30.73
C ALA A 791 0.65 26.76 30.37
N VAL A 792 1.40 26.41 29.32
CA VAL A 792 1.64 25.01 28.93
C VAL A 792 2.52 24.32 29.96
N GLY A 793 3.60 24.98 30.41
CA GLY A 793 4.47 24.47 31.47
C GLY A 793 3.72 24.16 32.77
N GLN A 794 2.82 25.05 33.20
CA GLN A 794 2.01 24.85 34.40
C GLN A 794 1.07 23.65 34.26
N VAL A 795 0.35 23.52 33.14
CA VAL A 795 -0.56 22.39 32.91
C VAL A 795 0.19 21.06 32.84
N VAL A 796 1.39 21.02 32.22
CA VAL A 796 2.22 19.81 32.19
C VAL A 796 2.74 19.48 33.58
N GLN A 797 3.08 20.46 34.42
CA GLN A 797 3.50 20.20 35.80
C GLN A 797 2.34 19.65 36.67
N GLU A 798 1.13 20.17 36.51
CA GLU A 798 -0.06 19.74 37.26
C GLU A 798 -0.59 18.38 36.79
N ASP A 799 -0.76 18.20 35.48
CA ASP A 799 -1.50 17.08 34.87
C ASP A 799 -0.64 16.15 33.99
N GLY A 800 0.66 16.40 33.88
CA GLY A 800 1.62 15.58 33.10
C GLY A 800 1.66 14.10 33.48
N LYS A 801 1.49 13.80 34.78
CA LYS A 801 1.41 12.42 35.27
C LYS A 801 0.20 11.65 34.70
N LEU A 802 -0.91 12.33 34.41
CA LEU A 802 -2.10 11.69 33.82
C LEU A 802 -1.83 11.29 32.37
N LEU A 803 -1.12 12.13 31.62
CA LEU A 803 -0.66 11.83 30.27
C LEU A 803 0.26 10.61 30.28
N LEU A 804 1.28 10.58 31.13
CA LEU A 804 2.18 9.43 31.24
C LEU A 804 1.42 8.14 31.55
N LYS A 805 0.47 8.18 32.50
CA LYS A 805 -0.36 7.00 32.81
C LYS A 805 -1.20 6.54 31.62
N ALA A 806 -1.76 7.46 30.83
CA ALA A 806 -2.52 7.12 29.64
C ALA A 806 -1.63 6.46 28.57
N VAL A 807 -0.43 7.02 28.35
CA VAL A 807 0.59 6.48 27.43
C VAL A 807 1.01 5.08 27.87
N LEU A 808 1.32 4.87 29.16
CA LEU A 808 1.70 3.55 29.68
C LEU A 808 0.56 2.52 29.57
N LYS A 809 -0.71 2.91 29.77
CA LYS A 809 -1.86 2.02 29.53
C LYS A 809 -2.00 1.62 28.06
N ALA A 810 -1.79 2.58 27.15
CA ALA A 810 -1.84 2.34 25.72
C ALA A 810 -0.75 1.35 25.28
N ILE A 811 0.49 1.57 25.73
CA ILE A 811 1.63 0.67 25.53
C ILE A 811 1.37 -0.69 26.18
N GLY A 812 0.74 -0.71 27.36
CA GLY A 812 0.38 -1.91 28.11
C GLY A 812 -0.61 -2.84 27.43
N GLY A 813 -1.36 -2.36 26.43
CA GLY A 813 -2.29 -3.20 25.67
C GLY A 813 -3.60 -2.54 25.25
N GLN A 814 -3.94 -1.36 25.81
CA GLN A 814 -5.26 -0.73 25.62
C GLN A 814 -5.46 -0.05 24.26
N SER A 815 -4.38 0.12 23.48
CA SER A 815 -4.43 0.67 22.13
C SER A 815 -3.91 -0.33 21.09
N PRO A 816 -4.26 -0.20 19.80
CA PRO A 816 -3.64 -0.98 18.73
C PRO A 816 -2.13 -0.75 18.64
N ARG A 817 -1.40 -1.77 18.19
CA ARG A 817 0.07 -1.71 18.02
C ARG A 817 0.53 -0.71 16.96
N SER A 818 -0.33 -0.36 16.00
CA SER A 818 -0.04 0.65 14.98
C SER A 818 0.23 2.04 15.59
N LEU A 819 -0.23 2.32 16.82
CA LEU A 819 -0.07 3.62 17.48
C LEU A 819 1.17 3.72 18.37
N MET A 820 1.96 2.65 18.52
CA MET A 820 3.10 2.62 19.46
C MET A 820 4.16 3.66 19.12
N GLU A 821 4.35 3.98 17.84
CA GLU A 821 5.30 5.00 17.43
C GLU A 821 4.91 6.41 17.89
N GLN A 822 3.60 6.71 17.91
CA GLN A 822 3.09 8.00 18.39
C GLN A 822 3.26 8.12 19.90
N PHE A 823 3.00 7.04 20.65
CA PHE A 823 3.22 7.01 22.10
C PHE A 823 4.71 7.09 22.48
N ALA A 824 5.58 6.45 21.69
CA ALA A 824 7.03 6.58 21.85
C ALA A 824 7.50 8.02 21.65
N GLU A 825 6.89 8.75 20.71
CA GLU A 825 7.17 10.16 20.50
C GLU A 825 6.76 11.04 21.69
N VAL A 826 5.62 10.75 22.33
CA VAL A 826 5.23 11.43 23.59
C VAL A 826 6.26 11.19 24.69
N LEU A 827 6.71 9.94 24.89
CA LEU A 827 7.75 9.61 25.88
C LEU A 827 9.08 10.30 25.57
N PHE A 828 9.48 10.33 24.31
CA PHE A 828 10.69 11.04 23.86
C PHE A 828 10.59 12.54 24.16
N CYS A 829 9.46 13.19 23.83
CA CYS A 829 9.24 14.59 24.13
C CYS A 829 9.25 14.87 25.65
N LEU A 830 8.62 14.01 26.46
CA LEU A 830 8.68 14.11 27.92
C LEU A 830 10.11 14.00 28.44
N ASN A 831 10.91 13.08 27.89
CA ASN A 831 12.29 12.88 28.35
C ASN A 831 13.21 14.04 27.92
N LYS A 832 12.98 14.61 26.74
CA LYS A 832 13.77 15.73 26.21
C LYS A 832 13.46 17.05 26.93
N HIS A 833 12.19 17.33 27.20
CA HIS A 833 11.75 18.64 27.69
C HIS A 833 11.40 18.68 29.19
N CYS A 834 11.08 17.52 29.80
CA CYS A 834 10.70 17.43 31.21
C CYS A 834 11.38 16.23 31.93
N PRO A 835 12.72 16.05 31.81
CA PRO A 835 13.41 14.83 32.28
C PRO A 835 13.24 14.56 33.78
N THR A 836 13.30 15.61 34.61
CA THR A 836 13.17 15.51 36.06
C THR A 836 11.77 15.06 36.49
N LEU A 837 10.73 15.63 35.86
CA LEU A 837 9.34 15.24 36.09
C LEU A 837 9.06 13.84 35.56
N LEU A 838 9.56 13.49 34.38
CA LEU A 838 9.41 12.15 33.81
C LEU A 838 10.02 11.07 34.71
N ALA A 839 11.22 11.28 35.23
CA ALA A 839 11.88 10.34 36.15
C ALA A 839 11.06 10.08 37.41
N MET A 840 10.50 11.14 38.00
CA MET A 840 9.61 11.05 39.16
C MET A 840 8.32 10.29 38.80
N TRP A 841 7.68 10.67 37.69
CA TRP A 841 6.39 10.08 37.29
C TRP A 841 6.51 8.62 36.85
N LEU A 842 7.59 8.22 36.14
CA LEU A 842 7.82 6.82 35.75
C LEU A 842 7.98 5.95 37.00
N LYS A 843 8.80 6.39 37.96
CA LYS A 843 9.02 5.68 39.22
C LYS A 843 7.70 5.46 39.96
N GLU A 844 6.84 6.48 40.04
CA GLU A 844 5.54 6.38 40.73
C GLU A 844 4.49 5.60 39.93
N ALA A 845 4.47 5.73 38.60
CA ALA A 845 3.45 5.11 37.76
C ALA A 845 3.64 3.59 37.62
N LEU A 846 4.89 3.10 37.64
CA LEU A 846 5.22 1.68 37.46
C LEU A 846 5.27 0.85 38.76
N GLN A 847 5.14 1.47 39.95
CA GLN A 847 5.12 0.73 41.23
C GLN A 847 3.99 -0.32 41.36
N PRO A 848 2.75 -0.07 40.88
CA PRO A 848 1.67 -1.03 41.08
C PRO A 848 1.96 -2.39 40.40
N PRO A 849 1.71 -3.53 41.09
CA PRO A 849 2.17 -4.85 40.63
C PRO A 849 1.61 -5.28 39.27
N ASP A 850 0.40 -4.85 38.88
CA ASP A 850 -0.23 -5.23 37.60
C ASP A 850 -0.32 -4.10 36.56
N PHE A 851 0.47 -3.05 36.75
CA PHE A 851 0.52 -1.91 35.82
C PHE A 851 1.87 -1.85 35.09
N PRO A 852 1.93 -1.61 33.77
CA PRO A 852 0.81 -1.37 32.84
C PRO A 852 0.14 -2.66 32.31
N SER A 853 0.67 -3.83 32.65
CA SER A 853 0.12 -5.15 32.32
C SER A 853 0.53 -6.17 33.39
N PRO A 854 -0.29 -7.21 33.66
CA PRO A 854 0.07 -8.32 34.55
C PRO A 854 1.21 -9.21 34.03
N HIS A 855 1.57 -9.10 32.74
CA HIS A 855 2.63 -9.93 32.14
C HIS A 855 4.06 -9.41 32.36
N VAL A 856 4.24 -8.27 33.02
CA VAL A 856 5.54 -7.59 33.13
C VAL A 856 6.10 -7.70 34.55
N SER A 857 7.33 -8.20 34.69
CA SER A 857 8.02 -8.29 35.98
C SER A 857 8.51 -6.94 36.50
N ALA A 858 8.83 -6.84 37.80
CA ALA A 858 9.40 -5.62 38.38
C ALA A 858 10.72 -5.22 37.69
N GLU A 859 11.60 -6.19 37.42
CA GLU A 859 12.86 -5.98 36.71
C GLU A 859 12.65 -5.45 35.28
N GLN A 860 11.65 -5.97 34.55
CA GLN A 860 11.32 -5.47 33.21
C GLN A 860 10.75 -4.04 33.23
N LYS A 861 9.99 -3.68 34.27
CA LYS A 861 9.51 -2.30 34.47
C LYS A 861 10.67 -1.35 34.77
N ASP A 862 11.59 -1.75 35.64
CA ASP A 862 12.78 -0.96 36.00
C ASP A 862 13.69 -0.77 34.79
N ASN A 863 13.96 -1.85 34.05
CA ASN A 863 14.77 -1.80 32.82
C ASN A 863 14.14 -0.88 31.77
N PHE A 864 12.82 -0.98 31.54
CA PHE A 864 12.11 -0.07 30.64
C PHE A 864 12.24 1.39 31.08
N ALA A 865 12.03 1.68 32.37
CA ALA A 865 12.15 3.03 32.90
C ALA A 865 13.58 3.58 32.73
N GLU A 866 14.61 2.78 33.02
CA GLU A 866 16.01 3.17 32.83
C GLU A 866 16.34 3.42 31.36
N GLN A 867 15.92 2.55 30.46
CA GLN A 867 16.17 2.72 29.02
C GLN A 867 15.51 3.98 28.47
N ILE A 868 14.24 4.25 28.85
CA ILE A 868 13.55 5.47 28.44
C ILE A 868 14.25 6.71 28.97
N LEU A 869 14.68 6.70 30.25
CA LEU A 869 15.36 7.85 30.85
C LEU A 869 16.74 8.12 30.26
N ARG A 870 17.46 7.10 29.76
CA ARG A 870 18.79 7.28 29.13
C ARG A 870 18.72 7.93 27.75
N GLU A 871 17.65 7.71 27.01
CA GLU A 871 17.55 8.11 25.60
C GLU A 871 16.93 9.50 25.41
N HIS A 872 17.75 10.55 25.49
CA HIS A 872 17.31 11.95 25.36
C HIS A 872 17.35 12.50 23.92
N VAL A 873 18.05 11.83 22.99
CA VAL A 873 18.32 12.35 21.64
C VAL A 873 17.87 11.38 20.54
N ASN A 874 17.95 10.07 20.77
CA ASN A 874 17.67 9.06 19.74
C ASN A 874 16.19 8.63 19.74
N LYS A 875 15.36 9.33 18.95
CA LYS A 875 13.94 9.00 18.77
C LYS A 875 13.71 7.58 18.26
N ARG A 876 14.57 7.06 17.37
CA ARG A 876 14.46 5.69 16.82
C ARG A 876 14.62 4.65 17.92
N ARG A 877 15.60 4.86 18.82
CA ARG A 877 15.83 3.95 19.94
C ARG A 877 14.65 3.92 20.91
N VAL A 878 14.05 5.06 21.25
CA VAL A 878 12.84 5.10 22.08
C VAL A 878 11.68 4.32 21.42
N LYS A 879 11.51 4.41 20.09
CA LYS A 879 10.52 3.59 19.37
C LYS A 879 10.78 2.10 19.52
N GLU A 880 12.02 1.65 19.38
CA GLU A 880 12.40 0.24 19.57
C GLU A 880 12.11 -0.23 21.00
N ILE A 881 12.52 0.54 22.01
CA ILE A 881 12.27 0.24 23.43
C ILE A 881 10.76 0.08 23.70
N VAL A 882 9.94 1.00 23.19
CA VAL A 882 8.47 0.94 23.35
C VAL A 882 7.88 -0.25 22.59
N LYS A 883 8.37 -0.56 21.40
CA LYS A 883 7.95 -1.75 20.61
C LYS A 883 8.26 -3.03 21.37
N GLU A 884 9.48 -3.19 21.88
CA GLU A 884 9.87 -4.34 22.67
C GLU A 884 9.01 -4.48 23.94
N PHE A 885 8.82 -3.37 24.67
CA PHE A 885 8.07 -3.37 25.93
C PHE A 885 6.56 -3.63 25.74
N THR A 886 5.91 -3.09 24.69
CA THR A 886 4.49 -3.42 24.40
C THR A 886 4.31 -4.90 24.07
N LEU A 887 5.30 -5.53 23.42
CA LEU A 887 5.25 -6.96 23.14
C LEU A 887 5.30 -7.75 24.45
N VAL A 888 6.15 -7.36 25.41
CA VAL A 888 6.18 -7.99 26.74
C VAL A 888 4.84 -7.82 27.44
N CYS A 889 4.29 -6.60 27.44
CA CYS A 889 3.00 -6.30 28.07
C CYS A 889 1.86 -7.15 27.52
N ARG A 890 1.87 -7.47 26.23
CA ARG A 890 0.83 -8.26 25.56
C ARG A 890 1.09 -9.78 25.62
N GLY A 891 2.21 -10.22 26.19
CA GLY A 891 2.65 -11.62 26.10
C GLY A 891 3.05 -12.04 24.68
N LEU A 892 3.40 -11.07 23.83
CA LEU A 892 3.77 -11.24 22.43
C LEU A 892 5.27 -11.06 22.16
N HIS A 893 6.07 -10.83 23.21
CA HIS A 893 7.52 -10.67 23.10
C HIS A 893 8.14 -11.95 22.54
N GLY A 894 8.54 -11.86 21.27
CA GLY A 894 8.92 -13.01 20.47
C GLY A 894 7.79 -13.91 20.03
N THR A 895 6.91 -13.35 19.25
CA THR A 895 6.00 -14.10 18.40
C THR A 895 6.29 -13.65 16.97
N GLU A 896 5.91 -14.38 15.93
CA GLU A 896 6.04 -13.89 14.53
C GLU A 896 5.28 -12.58 14.30
N TYR A 897 4.28 -12.27 15.13
CA TYR A 897 3.66 -10.94 15.15
C TYR A 897 4.63 -9.82 15.56
N ALA A 898 5.81 -10.12 16.12
CA ALA A 898 6.90 -9.17 16.30
C ALA A 898 7.72 -8.94 15.01
N ALA A 899 7.71 -9.91 14.08
CA ALA A 899 8.35 -9.84 12.77
C ALA A 899 7.48 -9.09 11.72
N GLY A 900 6.16 -9.03 11.94
CA GLY A 900 5.27 -8.08 11.25
C GLY A 900 5.42 -6.67 11.83
N TYR A 901 6.56 -6.03 11.57
CA TYR A 901 6.80 -4.60 11.77
C TYR A 901 7.65 -4.02 10.65
#